data_AF-A0A8S2LV52-F1
#
_entry.id   AF-A0A8S2LV52-F1
#
_cell.length_a   1.000
_cell.length_b   1.000
_cell.length_c   1.000
_cell.angle_alpha   90.00
_cell.angle_beta   90.00
_cell.angle_gamma   90.00
#
_symmetry.space_group_name_H-M   'P 1'
#
loop_
_entity.id
_entity.type
_entity.pdbx_description
1 polymer ?
#
loop_
_entity_poly.entity_id
_entity_poly.type
_entity_poly.pdbx_seq_one_letter_code
_entity_poly.pdbx_strand_id
1 'polypeptide(L)'
;ATQQNDAAIILWNTNTWKPVVRLVVHQLTVVRMVFSNDGRYLLSVSRDRSWSLFDVDESDFQARLHKRISSNNPYHKRIIWTCSFSHDDKYFITGARDQQIHVWRVKEKSDNDNEQPCEKNYLKLNDSVTAVTFASHLIQNDKYFVVAGLDNGSIFLYTWNEQISWQQITSIAPPLGFHLTVNQLCFRPSSLSSSSYYQLAGCSNDGTVPQLQKQLSHQQQQQHQQQYNSKHKDLIDLLSSNNTSNHFLNSIDPSKNISSHAVSDDDFNRLKSIIRLTTWPIDHPIRRQLWMNILTLNRVSTSKQSHNIHHASQIPISTSSITIDSSLQSLSAKLNRWPNFVDTTNLCFYHLTESTGCLLLQRILFTFALHHPDLTYCPALEPLSSLLLHYFTENEVLYLVNRLLIKHWLCGETRLQWEANCNVFKRLLKMYYKSTADAIELRYTNTKVFYQEWFWWIFRYLPLSYLAKIIDCFFLEGPKILYRISLALVHLYIKTIKHESNGNIQNIADFCKQIPISIENLLNTAFHIRNLKRSTIEQLIDQEEKLLHTTRFNPRTDDIDQLNSNSNTNNNNNNNNNNNNNNNNNNSNQNNGNINPRHSIFITPQHLTRIPSTSILDHQQFFTLWNWLPARLSLSQPILVFTTQEHGFRLQTLLEKIDELEYSILVIKTTTGEIFGAFCAGLWSDRHTKTFFGFGESYLFTLLPKQIKFPWVGQQQENDNRQSKVTRELFLFVNNEKLVIGGGNADGLCIDSSLCEGRTAHCETFNNEPLCSSSYFSISVLEIITFDFSSS
;
A
#
# COMPACT_ATOMS: atom_id res chain seq x y z
N ALA A 1 -20.35 -38.17 -21.75
CA ALA A 1 -21.06 -39.40 -21.38
C ALA A 1 -22.55 -39.20 -21.58
N THR A 2 -23.11 -39.69 -22.68
CA THR A 2 -24.55 -39.65 -23.00
C THR A 2 -25.17 -41.05 -23.06
N GLN A 3 -24.38 -42.12 -22.85
CA GLN A 3 -24.89 -43.49 -22.76
C GLN A 3 -25.10 -43.89 -21.30
N GLN A 4 -26.22 -44.57 -20.99
CA GLN A 4 -26.58 -45.02 -19.64
C GLN A 4 -25.50 -45.91 -18.99
N ASN A 5 -24.79 -46.69 -19.80
CA ASN A 5 -23.69 -47.54 -19.35
C ASN A 5 -22.47 -46.75 -18.83
N ASP A 6 -22.32 -45.50 -19.28
CA ASP A 6 -21.23 -44.61 -18.89
C ASP A 6 -21.50 -43.89 -17.55
N ALA A 7 -22.75 -43.91 -17.07
CA ALA A 7 -23.17 -43.28 -15.81
C ALA A 7 -23.29 -44.30 -14.65
N ALA A 8 -22.69 -45.48 -14.80
CA ALA A 8 -22.72 -46.52 -13.79
C ALA A 8 -21.89 -46.13 -12.56
N ILE A 9 -22.44 -46.38 -11.37
CA ILE A 9 -21.71 -46.24 -10.10
C ILE A 9 -21.02 -47.59 -9.83
N ILE A 10 -19.72 -47.57 -9.54
CA ILE A 10 -18.95 -48.78 -9.26
C ILE A 10 -18.47 -48.73 -7.82
N LEU A 11 -18.83 -49.75 -7.04
CA LEU A 11 -18.32 -49.94 -5.69
C LEU A 11 -17.10 -50.85 -5.72
N TRP A 12 -16.06 -50.43 -5.02
CA TRP A 12 -14.76 -51.12 -4.95
C TRP A 12 -14.52 -51.61 -3.54
N ASN A 13 -13.99 -52.83 -3.41
CA ASN A 13 -13.48 -53.32 -2.15
C ASN A 13 -12.12 -52.68 -1.87
N THR A 14 -11.96 -51.96 -0.76
CA THR A 14 -10.73 -51.25 -0.39
C THR A 14 -9.59 -52.18 0.02
N ASN A 15 -9.88 -53.42 0.42
CA ASN A 15 -8.87 -54.41 0.78
C ASN A 15 -8.25 -55.06 -0.46
N THR A 16 -9.05 -55.34 -1.50
CA THR A 16 -8.58 -56.05 -2.71
C THR A 16 -8.45 -55.16 -3.94
N TRP A 17 -8.93 -53.91 -3.87
CA TRP A 17 -9.04 -52.96 -4.99
C TRP A 17 -9.71 -53.56 -6.23
N LYS A 18 -10.71 -54.42 -6.02
CA LYS A 18 -11.52 -55.03 -7.09
C LYS A 18 -12.92 -54.44 -7.11
N PRO A 19 -13.52 -54.26 -8.30
CA PRO A 19 -14.90 -53.81 -8.39
C PRO A 19 -15.81 -54.93 -7.88
N VAL A 20 -16.68 -54.63 -6.93
CA VAL A 20 -17.63 -55.59 -6.36
C VAL A 20 -18.99 -55.49 -7.03
N VAL A 21 -19.51 -54.27 -7.13
CA VAL A 21 -20.87 -54.01 -7.63
C VAL A 21 -20.86 -52.88 -8.64
N ARG A 22 -21.60 -53.06 -9.72
CA ARG A 22 -21.87 -52.04 -10.73
C ARG A 22 -23.35 -51.68 -10.71
N LEU A 23 -23.68 -50.47 -10.29
CA LEU A 23 -25.04 -49.95 -10.16
C LEU A 23 -25.37 -49.08 -11.38
N VAL A 24 -26.26 -49.57 -12.26
CA VAL A 24 -26.69 -48.86 -13.48
C VAL A 24 -28.12 -48.35 -13.27
N VAL A 25 -28.25 -47.16 -12.69
CA VAL A 25 -29.58 -46.60 -12.33
C VAL A 25 -29.87 -45.29 -13.05
N HIS A 26 -28.89 -44.41 -13.18
CA HIS A 26 -29.06 -43.09 -13.79
C HIS A 26 -28.92 -43.11 -15.32
N GLN A 27 -29.72 -42.30 -16.00
CA GLN A 27 -29.73 -42.17 -17.46
C GLN A 27 -28.66 -41.18 -17.96
N LEU A 28 -28.31 -40.21 -17.12
CA LEU A 28 -27.28 -39.20 -17.38
C LEU A 28 -26.22 -39.21 -16.27
N THR A 29 -25.18 -38.40 -16.44
CA THR A 29 -24.05 -38.30 -15.51
C THR A 29 -24.50 -38.09 -14.07
N VAL A 30 -24.00 -38.96 -13.18
CA VAL A 30 -24.09 -38.81 -11.73
C VAL A 30 -23.22 -37.64 -11.31
N VAL A 31 -23.82 -36.67 -10.63
CA VAL A 31 -23.16 -35.42 -10.24
C VAL A 31 -22.51 -35.53 -8.87
N ARG A 32 -23.20 -36.16 -7.92
CA ARG A 32 -22.72 -36.31 -6.55
C ARG A 32 -23.18 -37.62 -5.93
N MET A 33 -22.34 -38.18 -5.06
CA MET A 33 -22.61 -39.36 -4.27
C MET A 33 -22.13 -39.16 -2.84
N VAL A 34 -22.89 -39.64 -1.86
CA VAL A 34 -22.57 -39.50 -0.43
C VAL A 34 -23.04 -40.74 0.31
N PHE A 35 -22.20 -41.31 1.16
CA PHE A 35 -22.60 -42.35 2.12
C PHE A 35 -23.27 -41.73 3.34
N SER A 36 -24.22 -42.42 3.96
CA SER A 36 -24.69 -42.11 5.30
C SER A 36 -23.57 -42.26 6.32
N ASN A 37 -23.69 -41.62 7.48
CA ASN A 37 -22.64 -41.65 8.49
C ASN A 37 -22.47 -43.04 9.11
N ASP A 38 -23.56 -43.83 9.15
CA ASP A 38 -23.55 -45.25 9.52
C ASP A 38 -23.02 -46.19 8.43
N GLY A 39 -22.66 -45.68 7.24
CA GLY A 39 -22.14 -46.46 6.11
C GLY A 39 -23.16 -47.33 5.38
N ARG A 40 -24.38 -47.45 5.92
CA ARG A 40 -25.41 -48.35 5.42
C ARG A 40 -26.05 -47.89 4.13
N TYR A 41 -26.17 -46.58 3.91
CA TYR A 41 -26.86 -46.04 2.74
C TYR A 41 -25.92 -45.29 1.82
N LEU A 42 -26.07 -45.49 0.51
CA LEU A 42 -25.42 -44.67 -0.52
C LEU A 42 -26.48 -43.85 -1.25
N LEU A 43 -26.34 -42.52 -1.20
CA LEU A 43 -27.18 -41.60 -1.96
C LEU A 43 -26.44 -41.13 -3.22
N SER A 44 -27.11 -41.17 -4.36
CA SER A 44 -26.62 -40.64 -5.64
C SER A 44 -27.62 -39.67 -6.26
N VAL A 45 -27.11 -38.60 -6.88
CA VAL A 45 -27.92 -37.60 -7.60
C VAL A 45 -27.37 -37.36 -9.01
N SER A 46 -28.27 -37.08 -9.96
CA SER A 46 -27.92 -37.07 -11.39
C SER A 46 -28.51 -35.89 -12.18
N ARG A 47 -27.90 -35.63 -13.34
CA ARG A 47 -28.38 -34.68 -14.36
C ARG A 47 -29.72 -35.07 -14.98
N ASP A 48 -30.13 -36.33 -14.86
CA ASP A 48 -31.45 -36.80 -15.30
C ASP A 48 -32.60 -36.36 -14.36
N ARG A 49 -32.28 -35.57 -13.32
CA ARG A 49 -33.20 -35.03 -12.30
C ARG A 49 -33.68 -36.09 -11.31
N SER A 50 -33.05 -37.26 -11.29
CA SER A 50 -33.29 -38.32 -10.32
C SER A 50 -32.26 -38.32 -9.20
N TRP A 51 -32.69 -38.88 -8.07
CA TRP A 51 -31.81 -39.37 -7.03
C TRP A 51 -32.13 -40.82 -6.70
N SER A 52 -31.16 -41.57 -6.22
CA SER A 52 -31.30 -42.97 -5.84
C SER A 52 -30.57 -43.25 -4.52
N LEU A 53 -31.20 -44.04 -3.67
CA LEU A 53 -30.71 -44.42 -2.35
C LEU A 53 -30.54 -45.94 -2.35
N PHE A 54 -29.34 -46.42 -2.02
CA PHE A 54 -29.01 -47.85 -1.98
C PHE A 54 -28.76 -48.26 -0.53
N ASP A 55 -29.28 -49.42 -0.13
CA ASP A 55 -28.89 -50.12 1.11
C ASP A 55 -27.66 -50.96 0.79
N VAL A 56 -26.58 -50.75 1.54
CA VAL A 56 -25.25 -51.34 1.35
C VAL A 56 -24.98 -52.24 2.53
N ASP A 57 -24.99 -53.55 2.28
CA ASP A 57 -24.69 -54.56 3.28
C ASP A 57 -23.17 -54.81 3.29
N GLU A 58 -22.50 -54.42 4.37
CA GLU A 58 -21.04 -54.60 4.52
C GLU A 58 -20.60 -56.07 4.54
N SER A 59 -21.46 -57.00 5.00
CA SER A 59 -21.12 -58.42 5.09
C SER A 59 -21.01 -59.09 3.72
N ASP A 60 -21.88 -58.72 2.79
CA ASP A 60 -22.04 -59.36 1.50
C ASP A 60 -21.48 -58.50 0.36
N PHE A 61 -21.02 -57.28 0.69
CA PHE A 61 -20.61 -56.23 -0.24
C PHE A 61 -21.62 -55.99 -1.38
N GLN A 62 -22.91 -56.20 -1.10
CA GLN A 62 -24.00 -55.98 -2.05
C GLN A 62 -24.64 -54.61 -1.79
N ALA A 63 -24.97 -53.91 -2.86
CA ALA A 63 -25.75 -52.68 -2.79
C ALA A 63 -27.09 -52.89 -3.50
N ARG A 64 -28.19 -52.80 -2.75
CA ARG A 64 -29.54 -52.96 -3.25
C ARG A 64 -30.23 -51.61 -3.31
N LEU A 65 -31.00 -51.37 -4.37
CA LEU A 65 -31.76 -50.13 -4.48
C LEU A 65 -32.85 -50.09 -3.41
N HIS A 66 -32.79 -49.12 -2.51
CA HIS A 66 -33.76 -48.92 -1.43
C HIS A 66 -34.91 -48.01 -1.88
N LYS A 67 -34.60 -46.82 -2.41
CA LYS A 67 -35.58 -45.84 -2.92
C LYS A 67 -35.02 -45.06 -4.11
N ARG A 68 -35.87 -44.63 -5.05
CA ARG A 68 -35.48 -43.74 -6.15
C ARG A 68 -36.62 -42.83 -6.57
N ILE A 69 -36.26 -41.67 -7.14
CA ILE A 69 -37.18 -40.87 -7.94
C ILE A 69 -36.84 -41.06 -9.41
N SER A 70 -37.83 -41.32 -10.26
CA SER A 70 -37.59 -41.44 -11.70
C SER A 70 -37.29 -40.08 -12.36
N SER A 71 -36.79 -40.09 -13.59
CA SER A 71 -36.50 -38.87 -14.36
C SER A 71 -37.75 -38.02 -14.65
N ASN A 72 -38.96 -38.58 -14.50
CA ASN A 72 -40.23 -37.84 -14.44
C ASN A 72 -40.51 -37.33 -13.01
N ASN A 73 -39.56 -36.58 -12.45
CA ASN A 73 -39.58 -36.07 -11.08
C ASN A 73 -40.56 -34.87 -10.97
N PRO A 74 -41.63 -34.93 -10.15
CA PRO A 74 -42.53 -33.79 -9.94
C PRO A 74 -41.90 -32.71 -9.04
N TYR A 75 -40.88 -33.05 -8.27
CA TYR A 75 -40.23 -32.19 -7.28
C TYR A 75 -39.14 -31.33 -7.92
N HIS A 76 -38.10 -31.98 -8.47
CA HIS A 76 -37.01 -31.28 -9.13
C HIS A 76 -37.24 -31.15 -10.64
N LYS A 77 -37.45 -29.92 -11.12
CA LYS A 77 -37.74 -29.61 -12.53
C LYS A 77 -36.47 -29.54 -13.38
N ARG A 78 -35.32 -29.39 -12.75
CA ARG A 78 -33.99 -29.26 -13.38
C ARG A 78 -32.98 -30.18 -12.68
N ILE A 79 -31.75 -30.20 -13.21
CA ILE A 79 -30.63 -31.01 -12.73
C ILE A 79 -30.46 -30.88 -11.22
N ILE A 80 -30.28 -32.02 -10.54
CA ILE A 80 -29.89 -32.07 -9.12
C ILE A 80 -28.36 -32.01 -9.07
N TRP A 81 -27.82 -30.98 -8.43
CA TRP A 81 -26.37 -30.76 -8.36
C TRP A 81 -25.73 -31.39 -7.13
N THR A 82 -26.47 -31.46 -6.03
CA THR A 82 -25.86 -31.73 -4.73
C THR A 82 -26.80 -32.48 -3.79
N CYS A 83 -26.20 -33.25 -2.88
CA CYS A 83 -26.90 -33.92 -1.81
C CYS A 83 -26.04 -34.04 -0.54
N SER A 84 -26.67 -34.21 0.62
CA SER A 84 -26.02 -34.44 1.92
C SER A 84 -26.95 -35.20 2.87
N PHE A 85 -26.38 -36.07 3.72
CA PHE A 85 -27.10 -36.69 4.84
C PHE A 85 -27.08 -35.79 6.08
N SER A 86 -28.12 -35.91 6.91
CA SER A 86 -28.11 -35.38 8.28
C SER A 86 -27.17 -36.19 9.17
N HIS A 87 -26.67 -35.60 10.25
CA HIS A 87 -25.73 -36.28 11.16
C HIS A 87 -26.31 -37.53 11.85
N ASP A 88 -27.64 -37.67 11.90
CA ASP A 88 -28.35 -38.79 12.51
C ASP A 88 -28.93 -39.79 11.48
N ASP A 89 -28.60 -39.62 10.20
CA ASP A 89 -29.02 -40.46 9.07
C ASP A 89 -30.55 -40.63 8.93
N LYS A 90 -31.35 -39.77 9.58
CA LYS A 90 -32.81 -39.77 9.46
C LYS A 90 -33.28 -39.06 8.20
N TYR A 91 -32.53 -38.05 7.76
CA TYR A 91 -32.88 -37.21 6.63
C TYR A 91 -31.72 -37.06 5.65
N PHE A 92 -32.05 -36.78 4.40
CA PHE A 92 -31.10 -36.27 3.44
C PHE A 92 -31.71 -35.10 2.67
N ILE A 93 -30.84 -34.30 2.08
CA ILE A 93 -31.22 -33.08 1.38
C ILE A 93 -30.69 -33.12 -0.05
N THR A 94 -31.47 -32.59 -0.98
CA THR A 94 -31.10 -32.44 -2.39
C THR A 94 -31.23 -30.98 -2.82
N GLY A 95 -30.27 -30.48 -3.59
CA GLY A 95 -30.26 -29.12 -4.15
C GLY A 95 -30.12 -29.15 -5.66
N ALA A 96 -30.89 -28.32 -6.36
CA ALA A 96 -31.00 -28.38 -7.81
C ALA A 96 -30.97 -27.00 -8.50
N ARG A 97 -30.83 -27.05 -9.82
CA ARG A 97 -30.80 -25.88 -10.71
C ARG A 97 -32.15 -25.16 -10.83
N ASP A 98 -33.22 -25.77 -10.35
CA ASP A 98 -34.55 -25.14 -10.26
C ASP A 98 -34.66 -24.18 -9.06
N GLN A 99 -33.53 -23.89 -8.40
CA GLN A 99 -33.42 -22.99 -7.26
C GLN A 99 -34.11 -23.54 -6.01
N GLN A 100 -34.33 -24.86 -5.95
CA GLN A 100 -35.01 -25.50 -4.83
C GLN A 100 -34.11 -26.48 -4.09
N ILE A 101 -34.35 -26.55 -2.78
CA ILE A 101 -33.83 -27.54 -1.88
C ILE A 101 -34.99 -28.38 -1.36
N HIS A 102 -34.84 -29.71 -1.36
CA HIS A 102 -35.84 -30.66 -0.88
C HIS A 102 -35.26 -31.54 0.23
N VAL A 103 -36.01 -31.75 1.31
CA VAL A 103 -35.63 -32.62 2.44
C VAL A 103 -36.46 -33.90 2.44
N TRP A 104 -35.77 -35.02 2.55
CA TRP A 104 -36.32 -36.36 2.43
C TRP A 104 -36.08 -37.17 3.70
N ARG A 105 -37.03 -38.02 4.08
CA ARG A 105 -36.87 -38.96 5.20
C ARG A 105 -36.37 -40.32 4.69
N VAL A 106 -35.39 -40.89 5.39
CA VAL A 106 -34.80 -42.19 5.05
C VAL A 106 -35.72 -43.35 5.49
N LYS A 107 -36.06 -43.41 6.80
CA LYS A 107 -36.84 -44.50 7.41
C LYS A 107 -38.28 -44.07 7.71
N GLU A 108 -39.25 -44.90 7.37
CA GLU A 108 -40.64 -44.76 7.82
C GLU A 108 -40.99 -45.89 8.79
N LYS A 109 -41.86 -45.61 9.77
CA LYS A 109 -42.55 -46.66 10.54
C LYS A 109 -43.92 -46.87 9.87
N SER A 110 -44.20 -48.13 9.53
CA SER A 110 -45.46 -48.79 9.10
C SER A 110 -45.88 -48.80 7.61
N ASP A 111 -45.74 -49.99 7.01
CA ASP A 111 -46.80 -50.87 6.44
C ASP A 111 -47.73 -50.42 5.31
N ASN A 112 -47.34 -49.51 4.41
CA ASN A 112 -47.96 -49.49 3.09
C ASN A 112 -46.93 -49.19 2.00
N ASP A 113 -46.69 -50.18 1.14
CA ASP A 113 -45.87 -50.11 -0.07
C ASP A 113 -46.46 -49.15 -1.11
N ASN A 114 -46.39 -47.85 -0.83
CA ASN A 114 -46.41 -46.85 -1.87
C ASN A 114 -44.99 -46.30 -1.98
N GLU A 115 -44.31 -46.69 -3.07
CA GLU A 115 -42.92 -46.41 -3.45
C GLU A 115 -42.58 -44.91 -3.65
N GLN A 116 -43.38 -43.99 -3.09
CA GLN A 116 -43.13 -42.56 -3.22
C GLN A 116 -42.26 -42.07 -2.06
N PRO A 117 -41.14 -41.41 -2.34
CA PRO A 117 -40.35 -40.81 -1.28
C PRO A 117 -41.10 -39.63 -0.66
N CYS A 118 -41.24 -39.65 0.66
CA CYS A 118 -41.93 -38.61 1.39
C CYS A 118 -41.07 -37.35 1.48
N GLU A 119 -41.26 -36.43 0.54
CA GLU A 119 -40.81 -35.04 0.68
C GLU A 119 -41.46 -34.46 1.93
N LYS A 120 -40.65 -33.89 2.83
CA LYS A 120 -41.13 -33.27 4.07
C LYS A 120 -41.27 -31.76 3.96
N ASN A 121 -40.36 -31.12 3.24
CA ASN A 121 -40.28 -29.68 3.16
C ASN A 121 -39.37 -29.27 1.99
N TYR A 122 -39.68 -28.15 1.34
CA TYR A 122 -38.82 -27.53 0.35
C TYR A 122 -38.54 -26.06 0.66
N LEU A 123 -37.40 -25.57 0.18
CA LEU A 123 -37.00 -24.18 0.26
C LEU A 123 -36.66 -23.68 -1.14
N LYS A 124 -37.25 -22.55 -1.55
CA LYS A 124 -36.91 -21.85 -2.79
C LYS A 124 -35.91 -20.73 -2.51
N LEU A 125 -34.84 -20.70 -3.30
CA LEU A 125 -33.75 -19.73 -3.26
C LEU A 125 -33.79 -18.82 -4.50
N ASN A 126 -32.95 -17.80 -4.49
CA ASN A 126 -32.91 -16.78 -5.55
C ASN A 126 -32.10 -17.23 -6.78
N ASP A 127 -31.34 -18.31 -6.68
CA ASP A 127 -30.48 -18.82 -7.75
C ASP A 127 -30.27 -20.34 -7.64
N SER A 128 -29.64 -20.93 -8.67
CA SER A 128 -29.36 -22.36 -8.77
C SER A 128 -28.54 -22.85 -7.58
N VAL A 129 -28.99 -23.92 -6.92
CA VAL A 129 -28.32 -24.50 -5.75
C VAL A 129 -27.30 -25.51 -6.22
N THR A 130 -26.03 -25.20 -6.05
CA THR A 130 -24.90 -25.99 -6.55
C THR A 130 -24.23 -26.80 -5.45
N ALA A 131 -24.28 -26.33 -4.19
CA ALA A 131 -23.73 -27.04 -3.04
C ALA A 131 -24.68 -27.00 -1.84
N VAL A 132 -24.79 -28.10 -1.09
CA VAL A 132 -25.56 -28.15 0.16
C VAL A 132 -24.88 -29.10 1.14
N THR A 133 -24.89 -28.78 2.44
CA THR A 133 -24.36 -29.65 3.49
C THR A 133 -25.11 -29.48 4.81
N PHE A 134 -25.33 -30.59 5.51
CA PHE A 134 -25.73 -30.58 6.92
C PHE A 134 -24.50 -30.40 7.81
N ALA A 135 -24.70 -29.81 8.99
CA ALA A 135 -23.71 -29.80 10.04
C ALA A 135 -23.65 -31.12 10.81
N SER A 136 -22.54 -31.34 11.52
CA SER A 136 -22.25 -32.60 12.21
C SER A 136 -23.05 -32.83 13.50
N HIS A 137 -23.75 -31.82 14.03
CA HIS A 137 -24.55 -31.90 15.27
C HIS A 137 -25.78 -30.99 15.20
N LEU A 138 -26.78 -31.25 16.05
CA LEU A 138 -27.93 -30.36 16.23
C LEU A 138 -27.52 -29.06 16.95
N ILE A 139 -28.19 -27.96 16.61
CA ILE A 139 -28.12 -26.70 17.37
C ILE A 139 -29.09 -26.79 18.57
N GLN A 140 -28.81 -26.06 19.66
CA GLN A 140 -29.73 -25.86 20.79
C GLN A 140 -31.16 -25.60 20.27
N ASN A 141 -32.12 -26.42 20.73
CA ASN A 141 -33.54 -26.52 20.30
C ASN A 141 -33.86 -27.58 19.21
N ASP A 142 -33.09 -28.66 19.09
CA ASP A 142 -33.33 -29.78 18.15
C ASP A 142 -33.50 -29.32 16.69
N LYS A 143 -32.70 -28.33 16.27
CA LYS A 143 -32.71 -27.83 14.89
C LYS A 143 -31.47 -28.34 14.13
N TYR A 144 -31.70 -28.82 12.91
CA TYR A 144 -30.64 -29.10 11.97
C TYR A 144 -30.06 -27.80 11.43
N PHE A 145 -28.75 -27.76 11.27
CA PHE A 145 -28.03 -26.65 10.64
C PHE A 145 -27.65 -27.03 9.22
N VAL A 146 -28.05 -26.22 8.25
CA VAL A 146 -27.89 -26.47 6.82
C VAL A 146 -27.25 -25.26 6.16
N VAL A 147 -26.31 -25.51 5.26
CA VAL A 147 -25.69 -24.45 4.45
C VAL A 147 -25.89 -24.77 2.98
N ALA A 148 -26.31 -23.76 2.21
CA ALA A 148 -26.53 -23.84 0.78
C ALA A 148 -25.63 -22.84 0.04
N GLY A 149 -24.90 -23.31 -0.96
CA GLY A 149 -24.11 -22.50 -1.88
C GLY A 149 -24.82 -22.40 -3.23
N LEU A 150 -24.80 -21.20 -3.80
CA LEU A 150 -25.46 -20.88 -5.07
C LEU A 150 -24.46 -20.73 -6.23
N ASP A 151 -25.00 -20.75 -7.45
CA ASP A 151 -24.25 -20.54 -8.69
C ASP A 151 -23.63 -19.13 -8.79
N ASN A 152 -24.23 -18.13 -8.15
CA ASN A 152 -23.66 -16.76 -8.08
C ASN A 152 -22.61 -16.56 -6.97
N GLY A 153 -22.19 -17.64 -6.30
CA GLY A 153 -21.18 -17.59 -5.25
C GLY A 153 -21.69 -17.22 -3.84
N SER A 154 -22.98 -16.89 -3.71
CA SER A 154 -23.59 -16.63 -2.40
C SER A 154 -23.74 -17.92 -1.58
N ILE A 155 -23.55 -17.80 -0.27
CA ILE A 155 -23.74 -18.89 0.70
C ILE A 155 -24.86 -18.50 1.67
N PHE A 156 -25.86 -19.35 1.84
CA PHE A 156 -26.97 -19.15 2.77
C PHE A 156 -26.91 -20.15 3.91
N LEU A 157 -27.12 -19.67 5.14
CA LEU A 157 -27.09 -20.46 6.36
C LEU A 157 -28.50 -20.55 6.93
N TYR A 158 -29.00 -21.77 7.10
CA TYR A 158 -30.35 -22.07 7.54
C TYR A 158 -30.36 -22.97 8.78
N THR A 159 -31.37 -22.79 9.62
CA THR A 159 -31.81 -23.83 10.54
C THR A 159 -33.11 -24.44 10.04
N TRP A 160 -33.26 -25.75 10.20
CA TRP A 160 -34.45 -26.49 9.81
C TRP A 160 -34.85 -27.46 10.93
N ASN A 161 -36.15 -27.58 11.18
CA ASN A 161 -36.76 -28.59 12.02
C ASN A 161 -38.09 -29.00 11.36
N GLU A 162 -38.47 -30.28 11.48
CA GLU A 162 -39.72 -30.82 10.94
C GLU A 162 -40.96 -30.01 11.39
N GLN A 163 -40.94 -29.46 12.61
CA GLN A 163 -42.07 -28.70 13.17
C GLN A 163 -42.05 -27.20 12.84
N ILE A 164 -40.87 -26.58 12.74
CA ILE A 164 -40.71 -25.11 12.72
C ILE A 164 -40.41 -24.56 11.32
N SER A 165 -40.28 -25.44 10.31
CA SER A 165 -39.92 -25.08 8.92
C SER A 165 -38.58 -24.33 8.81
N TRP A 166 -38.26 -23.80 7.64
CA TRP A 166 -36.96 -23.18 7.34
C TRP A 166 -36.82 -21.79 8.00
N GLN A 167 -35.72 -21.57 8.73
CA GLN A 167 -35.36 -20.27 9.27
C GLN A 167 -33.96 -19.86 8.80
N GLN A 168 -33.89 -18.74 8.08
CA GLN A 168 -32.61 -18.17 7.63
C GLN A 168 -31.88 -17.53 8.81
N ILE A 169 -30.63 -17.94 9.04
CA ILE A 169 -29.77 -17.32 10.06
C ILE A 169 -29.04 -16.12 9.45
N THR A 170 -28.42 -16.32 8.29
CA THR A 170 -27.64 -15.30 7.60
C THR A 170 -27.36 -15.71 6.16
N SER A 171 -26.91 -14.77 5.34
CA SER A 171 -26.48 -14.97 3.97
C SER A 171 -25.16 -14.23 3.75
N ILE A 172 -24.21 -14.89 3.11
CA ILE A 172 -22.92 -14.35 2.73
C ILE A 172 -22.97 -14.16 1.21
N ALA A 173 -23.11 -12.92 0.77
CA ALA A 173 -23.07 -12.55 -0.64
C ALA A 173 -21.65 -12.12 -1.06
N PRO A 174 -21.32 -12.12 -2.36
CA PRO A 174 -20.08 -11.51 -2.86
C PRO A 174 -19.97 -10.05 -2.36
N PRO A 175 -18.82 -9.58 -1.85
CA PRO A 175 -17.47 -10.16 -1.96
C PRO A 175 -17.02 -11.05 -0.79
N LEU A 176 -17.85 -11.26 0.24
CA LEU A 176 -17.50 -12.06 1.43
C LEU A 176 -17.66 -13.57 1.21
N GLY A 177 -18.46 -13.95 0.22
CA GLY A 177 -18.66 -15.34 -0.22
C GLY A 177 -17.69 -15.73 -1.34
N PHE A 178 -18.12 -16.66 -2.18
CA PHE A 178 -17.40 -16.96 -3.42
C PHE A 178 -17.77 -15.94 -4.49
N HIS A 179 -16.87 -15.66 -5.44
CA HIS A 179 -17.20 -14.75 -6.55
C HIS A 179 -17.75 -15.49 -7.77
N LEU A 180 -17.53 -16.80 -7.85
CA LEU A 180 -18.13 -17.70 -8.83
C LEU A 180 -18.87 -18.85 -8.13
N THR A 181 -19.43 -19.76 -8.93
CA THR A 181 -20.25 -20.92 -8.54
C THR A 181 -19.66 -21.70 -7.36
N VAL A 182 -20.44 -21.89 -6.29
CA VAL A 182 -20.01 -22.72 -5.16
C VAL A 182 -20.07 -24.19 -5.55
N ASN A 183 -18.92 -24.83 -5.70
CA ASN A 183 -18.83 -26.21 -6.18
C ASN A 183 -19.10 -27.22 -5.07
N GLN A 184 -18.54 -26.99 -3.89
CA GLN A 184 -18.72 -27.88 -2.75
C GLN A 184 -18.63 -27.12 -1.44
N LEU A 185 -19.38 -27.59 -0.45
CA LEU A 185 -19.35 -27.15 0.93
C LEU A 185 -19.22 -28.38 1.83
N CYS A 186 -18.43 -28.29 2.87
CA CYS A 186 -18.24 -29.36 3.85
C CYS A 186 -17.92 -28.78 5.23
N PHE A 187 -18.61 -29.26 6.25
CA PHE A 187 -18.26 -28.96 7.64
C PHE A 187 -17.06 -29.79 8.08
N ARG A 188 -16.24 -29.22 8.96
CA ARG A 188 -15.16 -29.97 9.61
C ARG A 188 -15.75 -31.18 10.36
N PRO A 189 -15.25 -32.41 10.13
CA PRO A 189 -15.59 -33.57 10.95
C PRO A 189 -15.13 -33.32 12.38
N SER A 190 -16.05 -33.31 13.34
CA SER A 190 -15.75 -33.00 14.74
C SER A 190 -15.26 -34.25 15.47
N SER A 191 -13.96 -34.31 15.80
CA SER A 191 -13.38 -35.35 16.67
C SER A 191 -13.06 -34.85 18.10
N LEU A 192 -13.37 -33.59 18.43
CA LEU A 192 -13.05 -33.02 19.75
C LEU A 192 -14.24 -32.26 20.35
N SER A 193 -14.73 -32.80 21.45
CA SER A 193 -15.62 -32.16 22.41
C SER A 193 -14.91 -30.98 23.08
N SER A 194 -15.07 -29.74 22.56
CA SER A 194 -14.89 -28.48 23.32
C SER A 194 -14.94 -27.18 22.49
N SER A 195 -15.08 -27.22 21.16
CA SER A 195 -15.14 -25.99 20.36
C SER A 195 -16.57 -25.46 20.17
N SER A 196 -16.87 -24.29 20.74
CA SER A 196 -18.15 -23.55 20.59
C SER A 196 -18.38 -22.94 19.19
N TYR A 197 -17.73 -23.47 18.14
CA TYR A 197 -17.75 -22.91 16.80
C TYR A 197 -17.88 -23.97 15.71
N TYR A 198 -18.58 -23.64 14.64
CA TYR A 198 -18.62 -24.44 13.40
C TYR A 198 -17.57 -23.94 12.42
N GLN A 199 -16.83 -24.88 11.82
CA GLN A 199 -15.90 -24.63 10.73
C GLN A 199 -16.46 -25.19 9.43
N LEU A 200 -16.59 -24.34 8.42
CA LEU A 200 -17.05 -24.70 7.08
C LEU A 200 -15.93 -24.43 6.07
N ALA A 201 -15.62 -25.43 5.26
CA ALA A 201 -14.78 -25.28 4.07
C ALA A 201 -15.67 -25.30 2.83
N GLY A 202 -15.32 -24.49 1.84
CA GLY A 202 -15.95 -24.54 0.53
C GLY A 202 -14.95 -24.34 -0.59
N CYS A 203 -15.33 -24.70 -1.81
CA CYS A 203 -14.57 -24.40 -3.02
C CYS A 203 -15.49 -23.81 -4.09
N SER A 204 -14.91 -22.95 -4.94
CA SER A 204 -15.59 -22.35 -6.08
C SER A 204 -14.76 -22.48 -7.36
N ASN A 205 -15.40 -22.22 -8.51
CA ASN A 205 -14.77 -22.19 -9.84
C ASN A 205 -13.64 -21.16 -9.98
N ASP A 206 -13.50 -20.29 -9.00
CA ASP A 206 -12.43 -19.31 -8.90
C ASP A 206 -11.12 -19.82 -8.27
N GLY A 207 -11.09 -21.06 -7.80
CA GLY A 207 -9.93 -21.64 -7.12
C GLY A 207 -9.74 -21.18 -5.68
N THR A 208 -10.69 -20.43 -5.10
CA THR A 208 -10.63 -19.99 -3.70
C THR A 208 -11.16 -21.08 -2.75
N VAL A 209 -10.51 -21.20 -1.58
CA VAL A 209 -10.94 -22.08 -0.48
C VAL A 209 -11.03 -21.26 0.82
N PRO A 210 -12.12 -20.51 1.04
CA PRO A 210 -12.34 -19.78 2.27
C PRO A 210 -12.67 -20.75 3.42
N GLN A 211 -11.98 -20.59 4.54
CA GLN A 211 -12.33 -21.26 5.79
C GLN A 211 -13.22 -20.32 6.63
N LEU A 212 -14.49 -20.67 6.79
CA LEU A 212 -15.45 -19.89 7.57
C LEU A 212 -15.52 -20.44 9.00
N GLN A 213 -15.31 -19.57 10.00
CA GLN A 213 -15.46 -19.88 11.43
C GLN A 213 -16.61 -19.05 12.02
N LYS A 214 -17.59 -19.70 12.67
CA LYS A 214 -18.69 -19.00 13.37
C LYS A 214 -18.84 -19.48 14.81
N GLN A 215 -18.69 -18.56 15.77
CA GLN A 215 -18.92 -18.77 17.21
C GLN A 215 -20.39 -18.47 17.56
N LEU A 216 -21.05 -19.36 18.31
CA LEU A 216 -22.36 -19.09 18.89
C LEU A 216 -22.17 -18.47 20.29
N SER A 217 -22.36 -17.16 20.42
CA SER A 217 -22.43 -16.46 21.71
C SER A 217 -23.78 -15.76 21.87
N HIS A 218 -24.73 -16.44 22.51
CA HIS A 218 -26.03 -15.89 22.87
C HIS A 218 -25.91 -15.11 24.19
N GLN A 219 -26.04 -13.78 24.09
CA GLN A 219 -26.67 -12.83 25.04
C GLN A 219 -26.12 -11.40 24.87
N GLN A 220 -24.85 -11.23 24.44
CA GLN A 220 -24.30 -9.90 24.18
C GLN A 220 -24.65 -9.33 22.80
N GLN A 221 -24.86 -10.18 21.78
CA GLN A 221 -25.16 -9.72 20.42
C GLN A 221 -26.56 -9.13 20.25
N GLN A 222 -27.60 -9.54 20.98
CA GLN A 222 -28.94 -8.94 20.82
C GLN A 222 -29.00 -7.51 21.38
N GLN A 223 -28.32 -7.24 22.50
CA GLN A 223 -28.18 -5.86 23.03
C GLN A 223 -27.23 -5.02 22.15
N HIS A 224 -26.10 -5.57 21.72
CA HIS A 224 -25.19 -4.86 20.80
C HIS A 224 -25.85 -4.58 19.44
N GLN A 225 -26.59 -5.52 18.85
CA GLN A 225 -27.22 -5.37 17.53
C GLN A 225 -28.44 -4.44 17.58
N GLN A 226 -29.21 -4.41 18.68
CA GLN A 226 -30.22 -3.37 18.90
C GLN A 226 -29.59 -1.98 19.10
N GLN A 227 -28.45 -1.88 19.80
CA GLN A 227 -27.73 -0.63 19.98
C GLN A 227 -27.07 -0.15 18.67
N TYR A 228 -26.52 -1.07 17.85
CA TYR A 228 -26.02 -0.78 16.51
C TYR A 228 -27.16 -0.35 15.58
N ASN A 229 -28.31 -1.03 15.58
CA ASN A 229 -29.44 -0.67 14.73
C ASN A 229 -30.07 0.68 15.12
N SER A 230 -30.14 1.01 16.43
CA SER A 230 -30.60 2.32 16.90
C SER A 230 -29.63 3.44 16.52
N LYS A 231 -28.32 3.26 16.74
CA LYS A 231 -27.31 4.26 16.36
C LYS A 231 -27.14 4.39 14.83
N HIS A 232 -27.35 3.30 14.09
CA HIS A 232 -27.34 3.27 12.64
C HIS A 232 -28.56 3.99 12.06
N LYS A 233 -29.74 3.82 12.68
CA LYS A 233 -30.94 4.59 12.34
C LYS A 233 -30.76 6.07 12.62
N ASP A 234 -30.23 6.44 13.79
CA ASP A 234 -29.92 7.85 14.11
C ASP A 234 -28.92 8.47 13.13
N LEU A 235 -27.91 7.69 12.68
CA LEU A 235 -26.91 8.16 11.73
C LEU A 235 -27.46 8.30 10.30
N ILE A 236 -28.33 7.38 9.86
CA ILE A 236 -29.05 7.50 8.59
C ILE A 236 -30.03 8.67 8.66
N ASP A 237 -30.76 8.82 9.77
CA ASP A 237 -31.70 9.91 9.99
C ASP A 237 -30.96 11.25 10.00
N LEU A 238 -29.78 11.39 10.63
CA LEU A 238 -28.92 12.59 10.55
C LEU A 238 -28.39 12.87 9.15
N LEU A 239 -28.01 11.84 8.40
CA LEU A 239 -27.54 11.97 7.02
C LEU A 239 -28.69 12.27 6.03
N SER A 240 -29.94 11.94 6.38
CA SER A 240 -31.13 12.12 5.55
C SER A 240 -32.03 13.29 5.96
N SER A 241 -31.94 13.78 7.20
CA SER A 241 -32.74 14.88 7.75
C SER A 241 -32.32 16.27 7.26
N ASN A 242 -31.21 16.36 6.53
CA ASN A 242 -30.89 17.56 5.77
C ASN A 242 -31.81 17.61 4.54
N ASN A 243 -32.98 18.22 4.71
CA ASN A 243 -33.95 18.52 3.67
C ASN A 243 -33.27 19.00 2.37
N THR A 244 -33.15 18.12 1.38
CA THR A 244 -33.46 18.33 -0.03
C THR A 244 -33.13 17.09 -0.86
N SER A 245 -34.18 16.43 -1.36
CA SER A 245 -34.22 15.49 -2.49
C SER A 245 -33.33 14.23 -2.46
N ASN A 246 -34.03 13.08 -2.42
CA ASN A 246 -33.59 11.71 -2.73
C ASN A 246 -33.01 11.52 -4.17
N HIS A 247 -32.16 12.42 -4.67
CA HIS A 247 -31.54 12.28 -5.99
C HIS A 247 -30.18 11.56 -5.98
N PHE A 248 -29.52 11.44 -4.83
CA PHE A 248 -28.18 10.83 -4.73
C PHE A 248 -28.15 9.30 -4.76
N LEU A 249 -29.24 8.64 -4.35
CA LEU A 249 -29.25 7.18 -4.17
C LEU A 249 -29.60 6.39 -5.45
N ASN A 250 -30.09 7.07 -6.50
CA ASN A 250 -30.57 6.44 -7.75
C ASN A 250 -29.90 6.94 -9.03
N SER A 251 -28.93 7.86 -8.99
CA SER A 251 -28.27 8.34 -10.21
C SER A 251 -27.03 7.53 -10.57
N ILE A 252 -27.00 7.07 -11.82
CA ILE A 252 -25.93 6.24 -12.44
C ILE A 252 -24.58 6.99 -12.53
N ASP A 253 -24.53 8.29 -12.21
CA ASP A 253 -23.35 9.14 -12.34
C ASP A 253 -23.25 10.15 -11.17
N PRO A 254 -22.40 9.93 -10.16
CA PRO A 254 -22.28 10.79 -8.97
C PRO A 254 -21.57 12.13 -9.24
N SER A 255 -21.10 12.36 -10.46
CA SER A 255 -20.35 13.57 -10.86
C SER A 255 -21.22 14.79 -11.18
N LYS A 256 -22.54 14.61 -11.40
CA LYS A 256 -23.40 15.66 -12.00
C LYS A 256 -24.30 16.44 -11.06
N ASN A 257 -24.50 16.01 -9.81
CA ASN A 257 -25.42 16.69 -8.89
C ASN A 257 -24.80 16.81 -7.49
N ILE A 258 -23.93 17.79 -7.27
CA ILE A 258 -23.44 18.10 -5.91
C ILE A 258 -23.67 19.58 -5.63
N SER A 259 -24.88 19.93 -5.16
CA SER A 259 -25.11 21.19 -4.46
C SER A 259 -24.40 21.15 -3.10
N SER A 260 -23.68 22.21 -2.79
CA SER A 260 -22.94 22.42 -1.54
C SER A 260 -23.84 22.39 -0.30
N HIS A 261 -23.87 21.29 0.44
CA HIS A 261 -24.61 21.21 1.71
C HIS A 261 -23.70 21.52 2.91
N ALA A 262 -24.15 22.47 3.74
CA ALA A 262 -23.51 22.89 4.97
C ALA A 262 -24.11 22.14 6.17
N VAL A 263 -23.29 21.64 7.08
CA VAL A 263 -23.72 20.94 8.31
C VAL A 263 -23.51 21.86 9.51
N SER A 264 -24.46 21.88 10.46
CA SER A 264 -24.34 22.66 11.69
C SER A 264 -23.20 22.15 12.59
N ASP A 265 -22.60 23.01 13.42
CA ASP A 265 -21.53 22.59 14.32
C ASP A 265 -22.02 21.57 15.39
N ASP A 266 -23.30 21.64 15.78
CA ASP A 266 -23.91 20.71 16.73
C ASP A 266 -24.06 19.30 16.12
N ASP A 267 -24.52 19.21 14.87
CA ASP A 267 -24.61 17.94 14.15
C ASP A 267 -23.22 17.35 13.89
N PHE A 268 -22.22 18.19 13.61
CA PHE A 268 -20.83 17.76 13.47
C PHE A 268 -20.27 17.18 14.78
N ASN A 269 -20.56 17.81 15.92
CA ASN A 269 -20.15 17.32 17.24
C ASN A 269 -20.88 16.02 17.63
N ARG A 270 -22.16 15.88 17.25
CA ARG A 270 -22.92 14.64 17.43
C ARG A 270 -22.35 13.51 16.58
N LEU A 271 -22.08 13.76 15.30
CA LEU A 271 -21.47 12.80 14.37
C LEU A 271 -20.09 12.35 14.88
N LYS A 272 -19.27 13.29 15.34
CA LYS A 272 -17.98 13.02 15.96
C LYS A 272 -18.09 12.12 17.18
N SER A 273 -19.07 12.36 18.04
CA SER A 273 -19.30 11.54 19.24
C SER A 273 -19.72 10.13 18.87
N ILE A 274 -20.61 9.98 17.89
CA ILE A 274 -21.03 8.68 17.37
C ILE A 274 -19.83 7.93 16.79
N ILE A 275 -19.13 8.52 15.81
CA ILE A 275 -18.00 7.89 15.12
C ILE A 275 -16.91 7.46 16.07
N ARG A 276 -16.61 8.22 17.13
CA ARG A 276 -15.60 7.80 18.12
C ARG A 276 -16.05 6.60 18.94
N LEU A 277 -17.32 6.57 19.36
CA LEU A 277 -17.86 5.55 20.28
C LEU A 277 -18.33 4.27 19.58
N THR A 278 -18.63 4.29 18.28
CA THR A 278 -19.18 3.13 17.56
C THR A 278 -18.13 2.35 16.80
N THR A 279 -17.95 1.07 17.08
CA THR A 279 -16.98 0.22 16.38
C THR A 279 -17.69 -0.67 15.38
N TRP A 280 -17.72 -0.29 14.10
CA TRP A 280 -18.31 -1.15 13.08
C TRP A 280 -17.37 -2.29 12.67
N PRO A 281 -17.87 -3.52 12.48
CA PRO A 281 -17.14 -4.61 11.83
C PRO A 281 -16.56 -4.19 10.48
N ILE A 282 -15.46 -4.81 10.05
CA ILE A 282 -14.70 -4.37 8.88
C ILE A 282 -15.52 -4.41 7.57
N ASP A 283 -16.39 -5.39 7.47
CA ASP A 283 -17.29 -5.69 6.36
C ASP A 283 -18.61 -4.89 6.39
N HIS A 284 -18.80 -4.01 7.38
CA HIS A 284 -20.05 -3.29 7.52
C HIS A 284 -20.25 -2.31 6.34
N PRO A 285 -21.40 -2.37 5.63
CA PRO A 285 -21.65 -1.55 4.43
C PRO A 285 -21.77 -0.04 4.70
N ILE A 286 -21.79 0.37 5.97
CA ILE A 286 -22.00 1.76 6.37
C ILE A 286 -20.80 2.61 5.99
N ARG A 287 -19.58 2.05 5.96
CA ARG A 287 -18.36 2.81 5.62
C ARG A 287 -18.41 3.40 4.23
N ARG A 288 -19.00 2.67 3.26
CA ARG A 288 -19.17 3.18 1.90
C ARG A 288 -20.03 4.46 1.89
N GLN A 289 -21.17 4.44 2.59
CA GLN A 289 -22.05 5.61 2.68
C GLN A 289 -21.41 6.72 3.54
N LEU A 290 -20.85 6.36 4.69
CA LEU A 290 -20.25 7.26 5.66
C LEU A 290 -19.06 8.04 5.08
N TRP A 291 -18.09 7.34 4.50
CA TRP A 291 -16.87 7.97 3.98
C TRP A 291 -17.16 8.84 2.76
N MET A 292 -18.04 8.38 1.86
CA MET A 292 -18.48 9.19 0.73
C MET A 292 -19.15 10.49 1.19
N ASN A 293 -20.09 10.40 2.12
CA ASN A 293 -20.78 11.58 2.63
C ASN A 293 -19.80 12.52 3.36
N ILE A 294 -19.00 12.02 4.31
CA ILE A 294 -18.08 12.86 5.10
C ILE A 294 -17.07 13.61 4.22
N LEU A 295 -16.46 12.93 3.24
CA LEU A 295 -15.45 13.56 2.40
C LEU A 295 -16.07 14.56 1.41
N THR A 296 -17.34 14.36 1.05
CA THR A 296 -18.08 15.29 0.19
C THR A 296 -18.65 16.49 0.93
N LEU A 297 -18.81 16.43 2.25
CA LEU A 297 -19.24 17.55 3.08
C LEU A 297 -18.28 18.76 2.96
N ASN A 298 -18.87 19.93 2.70
CA ASN A 298 -18.21 21.23 2.75
C ASN A 298 -18.59 21.92 4.07
N ARG A 299 -17.60 22.17 4.93
CA ARG A 299 -17.84 22.86 6.21
C ARG A 299 -17.98 24.36 5.95
N VAL A 300 -19.17 24.93 6.20
CA VAL A 300 -19.33 26.39 6.26
C VAL A 300 -18.81 26.84 7.62
N SER A 301 -17.66 27.51 7.65
CA SER A 301 -17.10 28.05 8.89
C SER A 301 -17.83 29.34 9.25
N THR A 302 -18.74 29.29 10.23
CA THR A 302 -19.34 30.49 10.84
C THR A 302 -18.36 31.12 11.84
N SER A 303 -17.29 31.73 11.33
CA SER A 303 -16.42 32.57 12.15
C SER A 303 -15.95 33.78 11.35
N LYS A 304 -16.57 34.93 11.65
CA LYS A 304 -16.00 36.26 11.34
C LYS A 304 -14.62 36.33 11.97
N GLN A 305 -13.57 36.27 11.15
CA GLN A 305 -12.17 36.70 11.35
C GLN A 305 -11.18 35.69 10.76
N SER A 306 -10.78 35.93 9.51
CA SER A 306 -9.38 35.83 9.08
C SER A 306 -9.24 36.64 7.78
N HIS A 307 -8.97 37.94 7.93
CA HIS A 307 -8.33 38.70 6.88
C HIS A 307 -6.90 38.16 6.73
N ASN A 308 -6.70 37.29 5.74
CA ASN A 308 -5.48 37.05 4.95
C ASN A 308 -5.50 35.65 4.33
N ILE A 309 -6.58 35.33 3.61
CA ILE A 309 -6.58 34.30 2.57
C ILE A 309 -6.96 35.02 1.27
N HIS A 310 -6.08 35.89 0.80
CA HIS A 310 -6.15 36.46 -0.54
C HIS A 310 -4.86 36.09 -1.26
N HIS A 311 -4.74 34.81 -1.62
CA HIS A 311 -4.04 34.34 -2.83
C HIS A 311 -4.45 32.87 -3.09
N ALA A 312 -5.76 32.65 -3.20
CA ALA A 312 -6.34 31.54 -3.93
C ALA A 312 -7.64 32.09 -4.56
N SER A 313 -7.44 33.04 -5.47
CA SER A 313 -8.48 33.62 -6.29
C SER A 313 -9.21 32.51 -7.04
N GLN A 314 -10.51 32.37 -6.76
CA GLN A 314 -11.55 32.09 -7.75
C GLN A 314 -11.11 31.23 -8.94
N ILE A 315 -10.69 29.99 -8.66
CA ILE A 315 -10.79 28.94 -9.66
C ILE A 315 -12.22 28.39 -9.48
N PRO A 316 -13.07 28.39 -10.52
CA PRO A 316 -14.38 27.78 -10.41
C PRO A 316 -14.20 26.37 -9.87
N ILE A 317 -15.19 25.88 -9.11
CA ILE A 317 -15.34 24.45 -8.79
C ILE A 317 -15.51 23.75 -10.14
N SER A 318 -14.40 23.55 -10.83
CA SER A 318 -14.34 22.68 -11.98
C SER A 318 -14.34 21.30 -11.36
N THR A 319 -15.53 20.73 -11.38
CA THR A 319 -15.81 19.31 -11.41
C THR A 319 -15.11 18.69 -12.63
N SER A 320 -13.79 18.88 -12.79
CA SER A 320 -13.02 18.07 -13.72
C SER A 320 -12.99 16.68 -13.09
N SER A 321 -13.89 15.83 -13.59
CA SER A 321 -13.75 14.39 -13.45
C SER A 321 -12.32 14.07 -13.85
N ILE A 322 -11.49 13.64 -12.90
CA ILE A 322 -10.19 13.06 -13.20
C ILE A 322 -10.51 11.85 -14.08
N THR A 323 -10.35 12.00 -15.39
CA THR A 323 -10.61 10.94 -16.35
C THR A 323 -9.36 10.08 -16.42
N ILE A 324 -9.58 8.78 -16.34
CA ILE A 324 -8.52 7.81 -16.58
C ILE A 324 -8.18 7.92 -18.06
N ASP A 325 -6.92 8.23 -18.37
CA ASP A 325 -6.48 8.28 -19.75
C ASP A 325 -6.64 6.89 -20.39
N SER A 326 -7.28 6.86 -21.56
CA SER A 326 -7.45 5.67 -22.39
C SER A 326 -6.13 4.93 -22.67
N SER A 327 -5.00 5.66 -22.67
CA SER A 327 -3.66 5.09 -22.80
C SER A 327 -3.32 4.13 -21.66
N LEU A 328 -3.69 4.45 -20.42
CA LEU A 328 -3.45 3.64 -19.21
C LEU A 328 -4.34 2.37 -19.16
N GLN A 329 -5.46 2.37 -19.88
CA GLN A 329 -6.36 1.21 -19.97
C GLN A 329 -5.77 0.08 -20.84
N SER A 330 -4.89 0.44 -21.79
CA SER A 330 -4.19 -0.51 -22.69
C SER A 330 -2.87 -1.06 -22.10
N LEU A 331 -2.43 -0.53 -20.96
CA LEU A 331 -1.10 -0.79 -20.37
C LEU A 331 -1.06 -1.95 -19.36
N SER A 332 -2.07 -2.83 -19.36
CA SER A 332 -2.17 -3.97 -18.42
C SER A 332 -0.98 -4.93 -18.48
N ALA A 333 -0.16 -4.88 -19.54
CA ALA A 333 1.03 -5.71 -19.73
C ALA A 333 2.37 -5.06 -19.29
N LYS A 334 2.40 -3.79 -18.82
CA LYS A 334 3.67 -3.04 -18.58
C LYS A 334 3.82 -2.34 -17.22
N LEU A 335 2.89 -2.48 -16.28
CA LEU A 335 2.92 -1.75 -15.01
C LEU A 335 3.74 -2.47 -13.90
N ASN A 336 5.06 -2.62 -14.12
CA ASN A 336 6.01 -3.05 -13.07
C ASN A 336 6.66 -1.86 -12.32
N ARG A 337 6.06 -0.66 -12.40
CA ARG A 337 6.64 0.58 -11.85
C ARG A 337 5.59 1.34 -11.04
N TRP A 338 6.05 2.13 -10.08
CA TRP A 338 5.21 3.01 -9.25
C TRP A 338 5.53 4.49 -9.56
N PRO A 339 4.56 5.41 -9.41
CA PRO A 339 4.84 6.85 -9.49
C PRO A 339 5.86 7.31 -8.45
N ASN A 340 6.64 8.34 -8.79
CA ASN A 340 7.78 8.79 -7.99
C ASN A 340 7.40 9.29 -6.58
N PHE A 341 6.18 9.77 -6.39
CA PHE A 341 5.71 10.21 -5.08
C PHE A 341 5.38 9.05 -4.12
N VAL A 342 5.34 7.80 -4.61
CA VAL A 342 5.01 6.62 -3.82
C VAL A 342 6.27 6.09 -3.13
N ASP A 343 6.16 5.85 -1.82
CA ASP A 343 7.20 5.15 -1.07
C ASP A 343 7.15 3.64 -1.37
N THR A 344 8.00 3.21 -2.30
CA THR A 344 8.11 1.79 -2.71
C THR A 344 8.59 0.87 -1.59
N THR A 345 9.20 1.39 -0.52
CA THR A 345 9.69 0.60 0.61
C THR A 345 8.58 0.21 1.60
N ASN A 346 7.47 0.95 1.59
CA ASN A 346 6.38 0.87 2.55
C ASN A 346 5.00 0.64 1.89
N LEU A 347 4.94 -0.09 0.78
CA LEU A 347 3.69 -0.40 0.08
C LEU A 347 2.72 -1.23 0.94
N CYS A 348 1.43 -0.85 0.90
CA CYS A 348 0.38 -1.41 1.75
C CYS A 348 -0.83 -1.89 0.93
N PHE A 349 -0.78 -3.12 0.42
CA PHE A 349 -1.87 -3.72 -0.38
C PHE A 349 -3.06 -4.24 0.45
N TYR A 350 -2.87 -4.45 1.76
CA TYR A 350 -3.84 -5.07 2.66
C TYR A 350 -4.41 -6.39 2.11
N HIS A 351 -5.71 -6.44 1.76
CA HIS A 351 -6.38 -7.61 1.19
C HIS A 351 -6.79 -7.38 -0.28
N LEU A 352 -6.16 -6.43 -0.98
CA LEU A 352 -6.37 -6.29 -2.43
C LEU A 352 -5.89 -7.54 -3.16
N THR A 353 -6.65 -7.94 -4.17
CA THR A 353 -6.27 -9.04 -5.05
C THR A 353 -5.03 -8.65 -5.87
N GLU A 354 -4.08 -9.59 -5.98
CA GLU A 354 -2.83 -9.37 -6.70
C GLU A 354 -3.05 -9.10 -8.20
N SER A 355 -4.06 -9.77 -8.79
CA SER A 355 -4.34 -9.69 -10.23
C SER A 355 -5.17 -8.47 -10.64
N THR A 356 -6.14 -8.03 -9.82
CA THR A 356 -7.07 -6.95 -10.20
C THR A 356 -6.95 -5.72 -9.31
N GLY A 357 -6.94 -5.89 -7.98
CA GLY A 357 -6.86 -4.78 -7.03
C GLY A 357 -5.55 -3.99 -7.14
N CYS A 358 -4.42 -4.68 -7.29
CA CYS A 358 -3.12 -4.01 -7.47
C CYS A 358 -3.04 -3.22 -8.80
N LEU A 359 -3.62 -3.74 -9.89
CA LEU A 359 -3.69 -3.02 -11.16
C LEU A 359 -4.57 -1.76 -11.05
N LEU A 360 -5.70 -1.85 -10.36
CA LEU A 360 -6.57 -0.68 -10.11
C LEU A 360 -5.83 0.37 -9.27
N LEU A 361 -5.12 -0.05 -8.22
CA LEU A 361 -4.31 0.84 -7.39
C LEU A 361 -3.23 1.55 -8.21
N GLN A 362 -2.48 0.82 -9.03
CA GLN A 362 -1.46 1.41 -9.89
C GLN A 362 -2.06 2.44 -10.86
N ARG A 363 -3.18 2.10 -11.52
CA ARG A 363 -3.87 3.02 -12.44
C ARG A 363 -4.33 4.30 -11.73
N ILE A 364 -4.89 4.19 -10.53
CA ILE A 364 -5.27 5.33 -9.70
C ILE A 364 -4.05 6.23 -9.41
N LEU A 365 -2.95 5.67 -8.94
CA LEU A 365 -1.76 6.44 -8.57
C LEU A 365 -1.10 7.09 -9.80
N PHE A 366 -1.00 6.40 -10.94
CA PHE A 366 -0.50 7.01 -12.18
C PHE A 366 -1.40 8.12 -12.69
N THR A 367 -2.72 7.98 -12.53
CA THR A 367 -3.66 9.04 -12.87
C THR A 367 -3.40 10.28 -12.02
N PHE A 368 -3.15 10.13 -10.71
CA PHE A 368 -2.74 11.26 -9.87
C PHE A 368 -1.40 11.86 -10.27
N ALA A 369 -0.42 11.05 -10.68
CA ALA A 369 0.88 11.53 -11.15
C ALA A 369 0.75 12.43 -12.40
N LEU A 370 -0.19 12.10 -13.29
CA LEU A 370 -0.43 12.87 -14.51
C LEU A 370 -1.19 14.18 -14.23
N HIS A 371 -2.22 14.13 -13.37
CA HIS A 371 -3.07 15.30 -13.10
C HIS A 371 -2.50 16.26 -12.05
N HIS A 372 -1.60 15.79 -11.18
CA HIS A 372 -1.01 16.58 -10.10
C HIS A 372 0.53 16.51 -10.14
N PRO A 373 1.18 17.23 -11.07
CA PRO A 373 2.65 17.19 -11.23
C PRO A 373 3.41 17.76 -10.03
N ASP A 374 2.74 18.53 -9.15
CA ASP A 374 3.33 19.10 -7.95
C ASP A 374 3.51 18.05 -6.83
N LEU A 375 2.87 16.89 -6.95
CA LEU A 375 3.06 15.75 -6.04
C LEU A 375 4.43 15.12 -6.27
N THR A 376 5.37 15.48 -5.40
CA THR A 376 6.75 14.96 -5.46
C THR A 376 6.96 13.82 -4.48
N TYR A 377 6.29 13.81 -3.32
CA TYR A 377 6.38 12.74 -2.33
C TYR A 377 5.15 12.74 -1.42
N CYS A 378 4.34 11.68 -1.49
CA CYS A 378 3.09 11.56 -0.74
C CYS A 378 2.88 10.11 -0.25
N PRO A 379 3.45 9.75 0.91
CA PRO A 379 3.41 8.38 1.42
C PRO A 379 2.01 7.95 1.86
N ALA A 380 1.09 8.88 2.07
CA ALA A 380 -0.29 8.55 2.45
C ALA A 380 -1.17 8.14 1.26
N LEU A 381 -0.83 8.53 0.03
CA LEU A 381 -1.70 8.35 -1.13
C LEU A 381 -1.94 6.88 -1.45
N GLU A 382 -0.87 6.08 -1.48
CA GLU A 382 -0.94 4.63 -1.74
C GLU A 382 -1.75 3.88 -0.67
N PRO A 383 -1.44 3.95 0.63
CA PRO A 383 -2.15 3.16 1.64
C PRO A 383 -3.61 3.61 1.81
N LEU A 384 -3.93 4.88 1.58
CA LEU A 384 -5.33 5.34 1.60
C LEU A 384 -6.10 4.88 0.36
N SER A 385 -5.50 4.96 -0.83
CA SER A 385 -6.13 4.47 -2.07
C SER A 385 -6.38 2.97 -2.00
N SER A 386 -5.39 2.22 -1.49
CA SER A 386 -5.48 0.78 -1.28
C SER A 386 -6.61 0.41 -0.31
N LEU A 387 -6.74 1.13 0.82
CA LEU A 387 -7.84 0.92 1.76
C LEU A 387 -9.21 1.27 1.14
N LEU A 388 -9.31 2.39 0.42
CA LEU A 388 -10.55 2.82 -0.20
C LEU A 388 -11.05 1.84 -1.26
N LEU A 389 -10.15 1.20 -2.02
CA LEU A 389 -10.49 0.16 -3.00
C LEU A 389 -11.20 -1.05 -2.39
N HIS A 390 -11.14 -1.26 -1.07
CA HIS A 390 -11.91 -2.33 -0.41
C HIS A 390 -13.42 -2.00 -0.33
N TYR A 391 -13.81 -0.72 -0.45
CA TYR A 391 -15.19 -0.25 -0.27
C TYR A 391 -15.76 0.47 -1.49
N PHE A 392 -14.91 0.88 -2.43
CA PHE A 392 -15.26 1.77 -3.53
C PHE A 392 -14.70 1.27 -4.87
N THR A 393 -15.35 1.69 -5.94
CA THR A 393 -14.87 1.49 -7.31
C THR A 393 -13.74 2.46 -7.66
N GLU A 394 -12.98 2.15 -8.71
CA GLU A 394 -11.81 2.95 -9.17
C GLU A 394 -12.12 4.46 -9.29
N ASN A 395 -13.22 4.82 -9.94
CA ASN A 395 -13.62 6.22 -10.16
C ASN A 395 -14.03 6.92 -8.86
N GLU A 396 -14.69 6.19 -7.95
CA GLU A 396 -15.05 6.73 -6.64
C GLU A 396 -13.79 6.98 -5.79
N VAL A 397 -12.79 6.10 -5.87
CA VAL A 397 -11.51 6.31 -5.17
C VAL A 397 -10.79 7.54 -5.71
N LEU A 398 -10.68 7.70 -7.05
CA LEU A 398 -10.12 8.91 -7.66
C LEU A 398 -10.81 10.17 -7.15
N TYR A 399 -12.14 10.16 -7.10
CA TYR A 399 -12.90 11.28 -6.59
C TYR A 399 -12.61 11.58 -5.11
N LEU A 400 -12.65 10.56 -4.24
CA LEU A 400 -12.43 10.71 -2.81
C LEU A 400 -11.00 11.16 -2.47
N VAL A 401 -10.01 10.60 -3.15
CA VAL A 401 -8.60 10.94 -2.96
C VAL A 401 -8.32 12.38 -3.43
N ASN A 402 -8.92 12.81 -4.54
CA ASN A 402 -8.84 14.22 -4.97
C ASN A 402 -9.43 15.18 -3.92
N ARG A 403 -10.54 14.79 -3.27
CA ARG A 403 -11.10 15.57 -2.15
C ARG A 403 -10.15 15.65 -0.95
N LEU A 404 -9.36 14.61 -0.69
CA LEU A 404 -8.33 14.63 0.37
C LEU A 404 -7.16 15.54 0.02
N LEU A 405 -6.72 15.55 -1.25
CA LEU A 405 -5.69 16.45 -1.78
C LEU A 405 -6.12 17.92 -1.65
N ILE A 406 -7.33 18.26 -2.11
CA ILE A 406 -7.86 19.64 -2.02
C ILE A 406 -7.96 20.11 -0.56
N LYS A 407 -8.18 19.19 0.39
CA LYS A 407 -8.22 19.51 1.83
C LYS A 407 -6.83 19.57 2.49
N HIS A 408 -5.76 19.22 1.77
CA HIS A 408 -4.38 19.04 2.26
C HIS A 408 -4.29 18.06 3.45
N TRP A 409 -4.99 16.92 3.36
CA TRP A 409 -5.10 15.97 4.46
C TRP A 409 -4.12 14.79 4.40
N LEU A 410 -3.32 14.70 3.34
CA LEU A 410 -2.46 13.54 3.07
C LEU A 410 -1.09 13.57 3.79
N CYS A 411 -0.93 14.43 4.80
CA CYS A 411 0.26 14.50 5.66
C CYS A 411 1.60 14.55 4.89
N GLY A 412 1.67 15.37 3.85
CA GLY A 412 2.86 15.59 3.03
C GLY A 412 2.58 15.32 1.55
N GLU A 413 2.70 16.37 0.74
CA GLU A 413 2.61 16.33 -0.74
C GLU A 413 4.01 16.50 -1.38
N THR A 414 4.97 16.98 -0.57
CA THR A 414 6.38 17.09 -0.93
C THR A 414 7.27 16.46 0.14
N ARG A 415 8.53 16.17 -0.23
CA ARG A 415 9.51 15.59 0.69
C ARG A 415 9.81 16.51 1.87
N LEU A 416 9.86 17.82 1.63
CA LEU A 416 10.06 18.83 2.66
C LEU A 416 8.89 18.85 3.65
N GLN A 417 7.65 18.88 3.15
CA GLN A 417 6.46 18.83 4.00
C GLN A 417 6.44 17.55 4.86
N TRP A 418 6.81 16.41 4.27
CA TRP A 418 6.93 15.16 5.01
C TRP A 418 7.94 15.23 6.17
N GLU A 419 9.12 15.78 5.91
CA GLU A 419 10.14 15.97 6.95
C GLU A 419 9.66 16.93 8.06
N ALA A 420 8.99 18.02 7.68
CA ALA A 420 8.36 18.91 8.64
C ALA A 420 7.32 18.17 9.50
N ASN A 421 6.44 17.36 8.91
CA ASN A 421 5.48 16.54 9.65
C ASN A 421 6.16 15.58 10.65
N CYS A 422 7.30 14.98 10.29
CA CYS A 422 8.09 14.14 11.19
C CYS A 422 8.67 14.93 12.38
N ASN A 423 9.18 16.14 12.14
CA ASN A 423 9.68 17.04 13.19
C ASN A 423 8.55 17.52 14.11
N VAL A 424 7.38 17.85 13.53
CA VAL A 424 6.18 18.20 14.29
C VAL A 424 5.77 17.02 15.18
N PHE A 425 5.78 15.79 14.69
CA PHE A 425 5.51 14.61 15.52
C PHE A 425 6.47 14.52 16.71
N LYS A 426 7.78 14.67 16.49
CA LYS A 426 8.80 14.72 17.56
C LYS A 426 8.48 15.80 18.60
N ARG A 427 8.15 17.01 18.15
CA ARG A 427 7.84 18.16 19.02
C ARG A 427 6.57 17.94 19.83
N LEU A 428 5.52 17.39 19.21
CA LEU A 428 4.29 17.02 19.89
C LEU A 428 4.52 15.93 20.93
N LEU A 429 5.39 14.95 20.66
CA LEU A 429 5.74 13.91 21.63
C LEU A 429 6.43 14.51 22.86
N LYS A 430 7.37 15.43 22.66
CA LYS A 430 8.01 16.18 23.77
C LYS A 430 7.00 17.01 24.57
N MET A 431 6.01 17.60 23.89
CA MET A 431 5.02 18.47 24.51
C MET A 431 4.00 17.70 25.37
N TYR A 432 3.52 16.55 24.89
CA TYR A 432 2.46 15.78 25.58
C TYR A 432 2.98 14.63 26.44
N TYR A 433 4.09 14.01 26.04
CA TYR A 433 4.64 12.84 26.70
C TYR A 433 6.16 13.00 26.90
N LYS A 434 6.57 14.06 27.60
CA LYS A 434 7.98 14.40 27.80
C LYS A 434 8.86 13.22 28.25
N SER A 435 8.46 12.47 29.29
CA SER A 435 9.27 11.33 29.75
C SER A 435 9.36 10.19 28.74
N THR A 436 8.35 10.04 27.87
CA THR A 436 8.36 9.07 26.77
C THR A 436 9.33 9.53 25.68
N ALA A 437 9.35 10.82 25.34
CA ALA A 437 10.32 11.38 24.40
C ALA A 437 11.76 11.25 24.92
N ASP A 438 12.00 11.65 26.17
CA ASP A 438 13.32 11.56 26.80
C ASP A 438 13.79 10.07 26.84
N ALA A 439 12.88 9.13 27.11
CA ALA A 439 13.15 7.70 27.08
C ALA A 439 13.54 7.14 25.70
N ILE A 440 13.06 7.75 24.61
CA ILE A 440 13.41 7.39 23.23
C ILE A 440 14.78 7.97 22.89
N GLU A 441 15.04 9.22 23.23
CA GLU A 441 16.35 9.87 23.00
C GLU A 441 17.48 9.14 23.73
N LEU A 442 17.18 8.47 24.85
CA LEU A 442 18.15 7.66 25.60
C LEU A 442 18.36 6.25 25.02
N ARG A 443 17.37 5.68 24.32
CA ARG A 443 17.39 4.27 23.86
C ARG A 443 17.81 4.09 22.41
N TYR A 444 17.61 5.11 21.57
CA TYR A 444 17.84 5.02 20.13
C TYR A 444 18.97 5.97 19.71
N THR A 445 20.00 5.42 19.04
CA THR A 445 21.14 6.19 18.54
C THR A 445 20.76 7.14 17.40
N ASN A 446 19.89 6.69 16.48
CA ASN A 446 19.37 7.51 15.39
C ASN A 446 17.87 7.81 15.58
N THR A 447 17.59 8.87 16.34
CA THR A 447 16.21 9.29 16.63
C THR A 447 15.48 9.81 15.39
N LYS A 448 16.20 10.31 14.38
CA LYS A 448 15.60 10.81 13.12
C LYS A 448 14.84 9.71 12.39
N VAL A 449 15.45 8.53 12.23
CA VAL A 449 14.81 7.37 11.58
C VAL A 449 13.60 6.91 12.39
N PHE A 450 13.70 6.87 13.71
CA PHE A 450 12.57 6.51 14.57
C PHE A 450 11.35 7.42 14.34
N TYR A 451 11.55 8.73 14.27
CA TYR A 451 10.45 9.68 14.06
C TYR A 451 9.90 9.67 12.64
N GLN A 452 10.63 9.16 11.64
CA GLN A 452 10.12 9.01 10.27
C GLN A 452 9.10 7.87 10.15
N GLU A 453 9.14 6.88 11.05
CA GLU A 453 8.25 5.72 11.06
C GLU A 453 6.87 5.99 11.69
N TRP A 454 6.64 7.17 12.25
CA TRP A 454 5.44 7.50 13.05
C TRP A 454 4.11 7.23 12.35
N PHE A 455 4.11 7.38 11.03
CA PHE A 455 2.98 7.18 10.15
C PHE A 455 2.77 5.70 9.83
N TRP A 456 3.87 4.96 9.59
CA TRP A 456 3.84 3.56 9.19
C TRP A 456 3.39 2.64 10.32
N TRP A 457 3.57 3.04 11.59
CA TRP A 457 2.94 2.37 12.73
C TRP A 457 1.43 2.23 12.58
N ILE A 458 0.77 3.19 11.94
CA ILE A 458 -0.68 3.14 11.71
C ILE A 458 -1.01 2.33 10.45
N PHE A 459 -0.45 2.72 9.30
CA PHE A 459 -0.88 2.19 8.01
C PHE A 459 -0.31 0.80 7.69
N ARG A 460 0.94 0.51 8.10
CA ARG A 460 1.62 -0.74 7.75
C ARG A 460 1.46 -1.83 8.80
N TYR A 461 1.45 -1.45 10.08
CA TYR A 461 1.63 -2.41 11.17
C TYR A 461 0.38 -2.70 11.99
N LEU A 462 -0.57 -1.78 12.13
CA LEU A 462 -1.81 -2.07 12.86
C LEU A 462 -2.73 -3.04 12.07
N PRO A 463 -3.52 -3.89 12.77
CA PRO A 463 -4.52 -4.73 12.11
C PRO A 463 -5.54 -3.89 11.32
N LEU A 464 -6.05 -4.43 10.20
CA LEU A 464 -6.96 -3.69 9.30
C LEU A 464 -8.25 -3.21 10.00
N SER A 465 -8.74 -3.95 10.99
CA SER A 465 -9.88 -3.53 11.82
C SER A 465 -9.58 -2.28 12.66
N TYR A 466 -8.33 -2.12 13.10
CA TYR A 466 -7.88 -0.92 13.80
C TYR A 466 -7.74 0.24 12.83
N LEU A 467 -7.09 0.00 11.70
CA LEU A 467 -6.91 1.00 10.66
C LEU A 467 -8.26 1.55 10.17
N ALA A 468 -9.22 0.71 9.82
CA ALA A 468 -10.53 1.14 9.33
C ALA A 468 -11.24 2.08 10.32
N LYS A 469 -11.16 1.78 11.61
CA LYS A 469 -11.76 2.59 12.68
C LYS A 469 -11.00 3.91 12.92
N ILE A 470 -9.68 3.91 12.80
CA ILE A 470 -8.87 5.14 12.82
C ILE A 470 -9.24 6.02 11.62
N ILE A 471 -9.45 5.42 10.45
CA ILE A 471 -9.83 6.11 9.23
C ILE A 471 -11.25 6.69 9.30
N ASP A 472 -12.20 5.99 9.94
CA ASP A 472 -13.53 6.55 10.26
C ASP A 472 -13.40 7.91 10.97
N CYS A 473 -12.46 8.02 11.92
CA CYS A 473 -12.21 9.25 12.67
C CYS A 473 -11.41 10.27 11.86
N PHE A 474 -10.41 9.83 11.10
CA PHE A 474 -9.56 10.67 10.25
C PHE A 474 -10.36 11.40 9.17
N PHE A 475 -11.27 10.73 8.47
CA PHE A 475 -12.09 11.39 7.45
C PHE A 475 -13.03 12.45 8.02
N LEU A 476 -13.46 12.33 9.27
CA LEU A 476 -14.26 13.37 9.90
C LEU A 476 -13.41 14.53 10.43
N GLU A 477 -12.32 14.21 11.12
CA GLU A 477 -11.60 15.16 11.97
C GLU A 477 -10.25 15.65 11.40
N GLY A 478 -9.74 15.02 10.35
CA GLY A 478 -8.53 15.36 9.62
C GLY A 478 -7.23 14.76 10.20
N PRO A 479 -6.06 15.23 9.71
CA PRO A 479 -4.75 14.62 9.97
C PRO A 479 -4.30 14.64 11.44
N LYS A 480 -4.86 15.52 12.26
CA LYS A 480 -4.63 15.55 13.72
C LYS A 480 -4.93 14.19 14.40
N ILE A 481 -5.80 13.36 13.80
CA ILE A 481 -6.11 12.03 14.32
C ILE A 481 -4.90 11.12 14.25
N LEU A 482 -4.15 11.14 13.15
CA LEU A 482 -2.97 10.31 12.98
C LEU A 482 -1.92 10.66 14.05
N TYR A 483 -1.66 11.94 14.28
CA TYR A 483 -0.78 12.39 15.37
C TYR A 483 -1.22 11.86 16.75
N ARG A 484 -2.51 11.93 17.08
CA ARG A 484 -3.02 11.43 18.37
C ARG A 484 -2.78 9.94 18.55
N ILE A 485 -3.05 9.17 17.51
CA ILE A 485 -2.89 7.72 17.53
C ILE A 485 -1.42 7.36 17.64
N SER A 486 -0.53 7.95 16.83
CA SER A 486 0.90 7.67 16.91
C SER A 486 1.51 8.06 18.25
N LEU A 487 1.11 9.21 18.83
CA LEU A 487 1.53 9.61 20.18
C LEU A 487 1.10 8.59 21.24
N ALA A 488 -0.16 8.11 21.16
CA ALA A 488 -0.68 7.10 22.07
C ALA A 488 0.06 5.75 21.91
N LEU A 489 0.30 5.31 20.68
CA LEU A 489 1.04 4.07 20.39
C LEU A 489 2.42 4.08 21.01
N VAL A 490 3.19 5.17 20.81
CA VAL A 490 4.53 5.32 21.38
C VAL A 490 4.47 5.35 22.90
N HIS A 491 3.53 6.10 23.49
CA HIS A 491 3.38 6.16 24.93
C HIS A 491 3.09 4.78 25.55
N LEU A 492 2.21 4.01 24.91
CA LEU A 492 1.85 2.66 25.34
C LEU A 492 3.02 1.68 25.18
N TYR A 493 3.73 1.73 24.06
CA TYR A 493 4.92 0.92 23.82
C TYR A 493 6.02 1.18 24.84
N ILE A 494 6.39 2.44 25.11
CA ILE A 494 7.39 2.77 26.13
C ILE A 494 6.96 2.32 27.52
N LYS A 495 5.64 2.31 27.80
CA LYS A 495 5.11 1.80 29.06
C LYS A 495 5.27 0.28 29.20
N THR A 496 5.23 -0.49 28.11
CA THR A 496 5.43 -1.94 28.14
C THR A 496 6.90 -2.33 28.27
N ILE A 497 7.82 -1.58 27.65
CA ILE A 497 9.26 -1.93 27.62
C ILE A 497 10.09 -1.35 28.79
N LYS A 498 9.47 -0.87 29.88
CA LYS A 498 10.18 -0.18 30.98
C LYS A 498 11.36 -0.96 31.60
N HIS A 499 11.49 -2.26 31.35
CA HIS A 499 12.54 -3.13 31.88
C HIS A 499 13.62 -3.57 30.87
N GLU A 500 13.52 -3.20 29.58
CA GLU A 500 14.49 -3.59 28.54
C GLU A 500 15.43 -2.44 28.16
N SER A 501 16.72 -2.75 27.97
CA SER A 501 17.82 -1.79 27.87
C SER A 501 18.17 -1.32 26.45
N ASN A 502 17.82 -2.05 25.39
CA ASN A 502 18.13 -1.66 24.01
C ASN A 502 16.89 -1.57 23.12
N GLY A 503 16.66 -0.40 22.51
CA GLY A 503 15.55 -0.17 21.58
C GLY A 503 15.96 -0.44 20.13
N ASN A 504 15.37 -1.46 19.50
CA ASN A 504 15.40 -1.60 18.04
C ASN A 504 14.09 -1.06 17.47
N ILE A 505 14.15 -0.33 16.34
CA ILE A 505 12.97 0.26 15.67
C ILE A 505 11.97 -0.83 15.27
N GLN A 506 12.46 -2.04 14.98
CA GLN A 506 11.61 -3.20 14.68
C GLN A 506 10.66 -3.57 15.86
N ASN A 507 11.04 -3.25 17.10
CA ASN A 507 10.29 -3.65 18.29
C ASN A 507 8.94 -2.93 18.41
N ILE A 508 8.85 -1.65 18.02
CA ILE A 508 7.55 -0.94 18.02
C ILE A 508 6.65 -1.39 16.87
N ALA A 509 7.23 -1.73 15.71
CA ALA A 509 6.47 -2.29 14.60
C ALA A 509 5.83 -3.63 14.97
N ASP A 510 6.55 -4.51 15.67
CA ASP A 510 6.02 -5.79 16.11
C ASP A 510 4.99 -5.62 17.26
N PHE A 511 5.20 -4.64 18.13
CA PHE A 511 4.18 -4.22 19.11
C PHE A 511 2.88 -3.77 18.41
N CYS A 512 2.96 -3.01 17.32
CA CYS A 512 1.78 -2.59 16.57
C CYS A 512 1.07 -3.77 15.89
N LYS A 513 1.81 -4.73 15.33
CA LYS A 513 1.24 -5.95 14.72
C LYS A 513 0.49 -6.82 15.73
N GLN A 514 1.06 -6.97 16.93
CA GLN A 514 0.51 -7.78 18.02
C GLN A 514 -0.03 -6.90 19.15
N ILE A 515 -0.75 -5.83 18.80
CA ILE A 515 -1.18 -4.81 19.77
C ILE A 515 -1.92 -5.46 20.96
N PRO A 516 -1.40 -5.33 22.20
CA PRO A 516 -1.94 -6.06 23.35
C PRO A 516 -3.17 -5.39 23.96
N ILE A 517 -3.60 -4.25 23.42
CA ILE A 517 -4.72 -3.46 23.92
C ILE A 517 -5.85 -3.43 22.89
N SER A 518 -7.08 -3.33 23.37
CA SER A 518 -8.25 -3.13 22.50
C SER A 518 -8.22 -1.77 21.79
N ILE A 519 -8.90 -1.68 20.66
CA ILE A 519 -9.05 -0.41 19.93
C ILE A 519 -9.70 0.69 20.78
N GLU A 520 -10.66 0.34 21.63
CA GLU A 520 -11.32 1.30 22.51
C GLU A 520 -10.31 1.94 23.47
N ASN A 521 -9.40 1.14 24.04
CA ASN A 521 -8.36 1.64 24.93
C ASN A 521 -7.32 2.49 24.17
N LEU A 522 -6.97 2.11 22.94
CA LEU A 522 -6.10 2.92 22.08
C LEU A 522 -6.73 4.30 21.80
N LEU A 523 -7.99 4.31 21.35
CA LEU A 523 -8.74 5.54 21.06
C LEU A 523 -8.94 6.39 22.30
N ASN A 524 -9.27 5.79 23.45
CA ASN A 524 -9.41 6.49 24.72
C ASN A 524 -8.10 7.19 25.10
N THR A 525 -6.96 6.51 24.94
CA THR A 525 -5.63 7.10 25.18
C THR A 525 -5.34 8.26 24.22
N ALA A 526 -5.60 8.06 22.92
CA ALA A 526 -5.36 9.06 21.88
C ALA A 526 -6.27 10.31 22.01
N PHE A 527 -7.52 10.12 22.40
CA PHE A 527 -8.47 11.22 22.62
C PHE A 527 -8.34 11.89 23.98
N HIS A 528 -7.62 11.27 24.92
CA HIS A 528 -7.26 11.90 26.20
C HIS A 528 -6.29 13.09 26.03
N ILE A 529 -5.53 13.13 24.93
CA ILE A 529 -4.62 14.24 24.62
C ILE A 529 -5.42 15.55 24.45
N ARG A 530 -5.38 16.43 25.44
CA ARG A 530 -6.15 17.70 25.42
C ARG A 530 -5.44 18.76 24.57
N ASN A 531 -6.19 19.75 24.10
CA ASN A 531 -5.67 20.97 23.45
C ASN A 531 -4.85 20.79 22.17
N LEU A 532 -4.82 19.62 21.55
CA LEU A 532 -4.23 19.45 20.22
C LEU A 532 -5.24 19.94 19.15
N LYS A 533 -5.13 21.23 18.82
CA LYS A 533 -5.94 21.93 17.80
C LYS A 533 -5.30 21.78 16.41
N ARG A 534 -6.13 21.82 15.36
CA ARG A 534 -5.68 21.77 13.96
C ARG A 534 -4.75 22.94 13.62
N SER A 535 -5.14 24.16 13.99
CA SER A 535 -4.34 25.36 13.76
C SER A 535 -2.97 25.32 14.41
N THR A 536 -2.84 24.69 15.58
CA THR A 536 -1.55 24.51 16.25
C THR A 536 -0.64 23.58 15.45
N ILE A 537 -1.18 22.51 14.86
CA ILE A 537 -0.38 21.59 14.01
C ILE A 537 0.05 22.32 12.73
N GLU A 538 -0.87 23.02 12.07
CA GLU A 538 -0.56 23.79 10.85
C GLU A 538 0.53 24.84 11.10
N GLN A 539 0.42 25.61 12.19
CA GLN A 539 1.46 26.57 12.59
C GLN A 539 2.82 25.91 12.87
N LEU A 540 2.82 24.72 13.48
CA LEU A 540 4.06 23.99 13.72
C LEU A 540 4.66 23.48 12.40
N ILE A 541 3.85 23.01 11.46
CA ILE A 541 4.32 22.58 10.14
C ILE A 541 4.98 23.76 9.41
N ASP A 542 4.30 24.92 9.35
CA ASP A 542 4.85 26.13 8.71
C ASP A 542 6.17 26.58 9.34
N GLN A 543 6.30 26.45 10.66
CA GLN A 543 7.54 26.76 11.38
C GLN A 543 8.67 25.80 10.99
N GLU A 544 8.40 24.50 11.01
CA GLU A 544 9.41 23.48 10.69
C GLU A 544 9.82 23.53 9.21
N GLU A 545 8.90 23.81 8.28
CA GLU A 545 9.23 24.01 6.86
C GLU A 545 10.16 25.20 6.64
N LYS A 546 9.88 26.33 7.29
CA LYS A 546 10.75 27.51 7.25
C LYS A 546 12.14 27.19 7.81
N LEU A 547 12.20 26.49 8.94
CA LEU A 547 13.46 26.06 9.54
C LEU A 547 14.25 25.16 8.59
N LEU A 548 13.62 24.11 8.04
CA LEU A 548 14.26 23.20 7.09
C LEU A 548 14.75 23.93 5.83
N HIS A 549 13.96 24.89 5.31
CA HIS A 549 14.41 25.74 4.22
C HIS A 549 15.65 26.56 4.62
N THR A 550 15.66 27.23 5.77
CA THR A 550 16.83 28.01 6.21
C THR A 550 18.07 27.14 6.43
N THR A 551 17.94 25.95 7.03
CA THR A 551 19.07 25.04 7.26
C THR A 551 19.64 24.49 5.95
N ARG A 552 18.79 24.26 4.95
CA ARG A 552 19.20 23.76 3.62
C ARG A 552 19.87 24.85 2.75
N PHE A 553 19.54 26.12 2.96
CA PHE A 553 20.08 27.25 2.19
C PHE A 553 21.14 28.09 2.94
N ASN A 554 21.31 27.90 4.25
CA ASN A 554 22.32 28.58 5.07
C ASN A 554 22.77 27.66 6.23
N PRO A 555 23.83 26.84 6.06
CA PRO A 555 24.24 25.84 7.05
C PRO A 555 25.05 26.41 8.24
N ARG A 556 25.04 27.72 8.48
CA ARG A 556 25.71 28.35 9.63
C ARG A 556 24.65 28.82 10.63
N THR A 557 24.65 28.19 11.82
CA THR A 557 24.23 28.70 13.16
C THR A 557 23.42 27.70 14.00
N ASP A 558 23.87 26.45 14.19
CA ASP A 558 23.28 25.59 15.25
C ASP A 558 24.31 24.84 16.12
N ASP A 559 25.61 24.94 15.83
CA ASP A 559 26.67 24.27 16.61
C ASP A 559 27.29 25.16 17.73
N ILE A 560 26.76 26.36 18.01
CA ILE A 560 27.32 27.27 19.04
C ILE A 560 26.47 27.35 20.32
N ASP A 561 25.19 26.98 20.32
CA ASP A 561 24.32 27.18 21.50
C ASP A 561 24.17 25.96 22.42
N GLN A 562 24.84 24.83 22.15
CA GLN A 562 24.86 23.67 23.05
C GLN A 562 26.15 23.50 23.87
N LEU A 563 27.12 24.41 23.75
CA LEU A 563 28.37 24.38 24.54
C LEU A 563 28.44 25.44 25.64
N ASN A 564 27.47 26.35 25.77
CA ASN A 564 27.48 27.42 26.78
C ASN A 564 26.43 27.27 27.90
N SER A 565 26.18 26.05 28.37
CA SER A 565 25.38 25.82 29.59
C SER A 565 25.98 24.84 30.59
N ASN A 566 27.31 24.65 30.59
CA ASN A 566 28.01 23.91 31.64
C ASN A 566 29.45 24.40 31.85
N SER A 567 29.63 25.55 32.52
CA SER A 567 30.81 25.81 33.35
C SER A 567 30.66 27.12 34.13
N ASN A 568 29.83 27.10 35.18
CA ASN A 568 29.98 28.02 36.30
C ASN A 568 30.69 27.25 37.41
N THR A 569 32.02 27.37 37.49
CA THR A 569 32.79 27.28 38.75
C THR A 569 34.25 27.65 38.50
N ASN A 570 34.63 28.79 39.11
CA ASN A 570 35.90 29.10 39.74
C ASN A 570 37.19 29.32 38.92
N ASN A 571 37.70 30.54 39.15
CA ASN A 571 39.08 30.91 39.49
C ASN A 571 40.05 31.36 38.39
N ASN A 572 40.25 32.69 38.42
CA ASN A 572 41.52 33.40 38.63
C ASN A 572 42.71 33.20 37.68
N ASN A 573 43.10 34.38 37.17
CA ASN A 573 44.46 34.93 37.10
C ASN A 573 45.32 34.71 35.85
N ASN A 574 45.74 35.88 35.36
CA ASN A 574 47.07 36.25 34.90
C ASN A 574 47.45 36.05 33.42
N ASN A 575 47.44 37.20 32.73
CA ASN A 575 48.62 37.90 32.21
C ASN A 575 49.60 37.19 31.26
N ASN A 576 49.90 37.99 30.22
CA ASN A 576 51.21 38.23 29.62
C ASN A 576 51.61 37.44 28.36
N ASN A 577 51.59 38.21 27.26
CA ASN A 577 52.75 38.65 26.47
C ASN A 577 53.59 37.63 25.69
N ASN A 578 53.76 38.05 24.43
CA ASN A 578 55.04 38.22 23.73
C ASN A 578 55.63 37.06 22.93
N ASN A 579 55.57 37.29 21.61
CA ASN A 579 56.71 37.55 20.73
C ASN A 579 57.68 36.42 20.35
N ASN A 580 57.85 36.37 19.03
CA ASN A 580 59.12 36.51 18.30
C ASN A 580 59.84 35.25 17.81
N ASN A 581 59.95 35.26 16.47
CA ASN A 581 61.18 35.37 15.70
C ASN A 581 61.94 34.09 15.27
N ASN A 582 61.89 33.91 13.95
CA ASN A 582 63.00 34.11 13.00
C ASN A 582 64.05 33.03 12.75
N ASN A 583 64.45 33.09 11.48
CA ASN A 583 65.79 32.88 10.87
C ASN A 583 66.06 31.46 10.36
N ASN A 584 66.14 31.25 9.03
CA ASN A 584 67.12 31.73 8.02
C ASN A 584 68.28 30.72 7.86
N ASN A 585 68.42 30.12 6.67
CA ASN A 585 69.52 30.41 5.71
C ASN A 585 69.72 29.30 4.65
N ASN A 586 69.51 29.68 3.39
CA ASN A 586 70.44 29.69 2.24
C ASN A 586 71.54 28.61 2.06
N ASN A 587 71.49 27.94 0.90
CA ASN A 587 72.48 27.88 -0.21
C ASN A 587 72.40 26.50 -0.90
N SER A 588 71.91 26.37 -2.14
CA SER A 588 72.44 26.74 -3.47
C SER A 588 73.18 25.60 -4.19
N ASN A 589 72.58 25.26 -5.34
CA ASN A 589 73.13 24.78 -6.61
C ASN A 589 73.62 23.32 -6.84
N GLN A 590 72.80 22.66 -7.67
CA GLN A 590 73.10 22.09 -8.99
C GLN A 590 73.40 20.60 -9.15
N ASN A 591 72.43 19.99 -9.86
CA ASN A 591 72.54 19.05 -10.98
C ASN A 591 72.32 17.55 -10.74
N ASN A 592 71.08 17.19 -11.08
CA ASN A 592 70.65 16.13 -12.00
C ASN A 592 70.92 14.65 -11.68
N GLY A 593 69.80 13.93 -11.53
CA GLY A 593 69.67 12.56 -11.98
C GLY A 593 68.97 11.67 -10.97
N ASN A 594 67.83 11.09 -11.36
CA ASN A 594 67.05 10.05 -10.68
C ASN A 594 66.13 10.50 -9.52
N ILE A 595 64.98 11.05 -9.90
CA ILE A 595 63.80 11.09 -9.02
C ILE A 595 63.09 9.74 -9.15
N ASN A 596 63.38 8.85 -8.18
CA ASN A 596 62.42 7.84 -7.75
C ASN A 596 61.12 8.54 -7.29
N PRO A 597 59.94 7.95 -7.53
CA PRO A 597 58.66 8.62 -7.34
C PRO A 597 58.47 8.95 -5.86
N ARG A 598 58.69 10.21 -5.50
CA ARG A 598 58.37 10.72 -4.17
C ARG A 598 56.85 10.85 -4.08
N HIS A 599 56.29 10.02 -3.20
CA HIS A 599 55.06 10.24 -2.44
C HIS A 599 54.17 11.36 -2.97
N SER A 600 53.22 11.01 -3.83
CA SER A 600 51.95 11.72 -3.88
C SER A 600 51.46 11.82 -2.44
N ILE A 601 51.32 13.05 -1.95
CA ILE A 601 50.68 13.31 -0.67
C ILE A 601 49.27 12.73 -0.81
N PHE A 602 49.05 11.55 -0.22
CA PHE A 602 47.72 11.00 -0.04
C PHE A 602 47.06 11.91 0.99
N ILE A 603 46.33 12.92 0.52
CA ILE A 603 45.40 13.66 1.37
C ILE A 603 44.27 12.67 1.66
N THR A 604 44.39 11.94 2.77
CA THR A 604 43.25 11.25 3.35
C THR A 604 42.15 12.28 3.65
N PRO A 605 40.87 11.95 3.50
CA PRO A 605 39.75 12.89 3.67
C PRO A 605 39.48 13.18 5.17
N GLN A 606 40.54 13.43 5.95
CA GLN A 606 40.45 13.86 7.34
C GLN A 606 39.98 15.32 7.48
N HIS A 607 39.93 16.07 6.36
CA HIS A 607 39.44 17.44 6.31
C HIS A 607 37.99 17.59 5.78
N LEU A 608 37.37 16.52 5.29
CA LEU A 608 35.95 16.54 4.93
C LEU A 608 35.11 16.42 6.22
N THR A 609 34.72 17.57 6.77
CA THR A 609 33.87 17.61 7.98
C THR A 609 32.47 17.06 7.72
N ARG A 610 31.99 17.09 6.47
CA ARG A 610 30.68 16.56 6.04
C ARG A 610 30.74 16.02 4.60
N ILE A 611 30.31 14.78 4.40
CA ILE A 611 29.99 14.19 3.09
C ILE A 611 28.56 14.64 2.74
N PRO A 612 28.27 15.04 1.48
CA PRO A 612 26.91 15.43 1.11
C PRO A 612 25.99 14.22 1.26
N SER A 613 24.76 14.44 1.73
CA SER A 613 23.77 13.38 1.90
C SER A 613 23.20 12.93 0.54
N THR A 614 24.04 12.27 -0.26
CA THR A 614 23.68 11.72 -1.57
C THR A 614 22.91 10.41 -1.40
N SER A 615 21.83 10.24 -2.17
CA SER A 615 21.08 8.99 -2.22
C SER A 615 21.67 7.97 -3.20
N ILE A 616 22.54 8.44 -4.12
CA ILE A 616 23.16 7.61 -5.15
C ILE A 616 24.49 7.01 -4.69
N LEU A 617 25.39 7.85 -4.18
CA LEU A 617 26.79 7.48 -3.93
C LEU A 617 26.98 6.94 -2.52
N ASP A 618 27.66 5.80 -2.42
CA ASP A 618 28.22 5.34 -1.14
C ASP A 618 29.56 6.05 -0.82
N HIS A 619 30.09 5.82 0.39
CA HIS A 619 31.33 6.46 0.84
C HIS A 619 32.54 6.11 -0.04
N GLN A 620 32.62 4.90 -0.60
CA GLN A 620 33.76 4.46 -1.42
C GLN A 620 33.68 5.05 -2.82
N GLN A 621 32.48 5.08 -3.40
CA GLN A 621 32.17 5.69 -4.68
C GLN A 621 32.41 7.20 -4.66
N PHE A 622 31.92 7.87 -3.62
CA PHE A 622 32.19 9.30 -3.43
C PHE A 622 33.69 9.56 -3.28
N PHE A 623 34.41 8.75 -2.49
CA PHE A 623 35.86 8.87 -2.33
C PHE A 623 36.61 8.68 -3.66
N THR A 624 36.14 7.77 -4.50
CA THR A 624 36.71 7.55 -5.84
C THR A 624 36.54 8.80 -6.72
N LEU A 625 35.34 9.38 -6.76
CA LEU A 625 35.08 10.63 -7.47
C LEU A 625 35.90 11.78 -6.90
N TRP A 626 36.03 11.86 -5.57
CA TRP A 626 36.80 12.89 -4.88
C TRP A 626 38.26 12.92 -5.32
N ASN A 627 38.87 11.74 -5.49
CA ASN A 627 40.24 11.61 -5.98
C ASN A 627 40.42 11.99 -7.45
N TRP A 628 39.33 12.11 -8.21
CA TRP A 628 39.36 12.50 -9.62
C TRP A 628 39.17 14.00 -9.84
N LEU A 629 38.80 14.76 -8.80
CA LEU A 629 38.59 16.19 -8.87
C LEU A 629 39.92 16.96 -9.02
N PRO A 630 39.90 18.15 -9.65
CA PRO A 630 41.02 19.08 -9.60
C PRO A 630 41.45 19.41 -8.16
N ALA A 631 42.76 19.46 -7.89
CA ALA A 631 43.31 19.67 -6.55
C ALA A 631 42.84 20.98 -5.87
N ARG A 632 42.41 21.98 -6.65
CA ARG A 632 41.85 23.22 -6.09
C ARG A 632 40.47 23.02 -5.46
N LEU A 633 39.71 22.02 -5.90
CA LEU A 633 38.39 21.69 -5.36
C LEU A 633 38.46 20.74 -4.16
N SER A 634 39.61 20.10 -3.91
CA SER A 634 39.73 19.14 -2.80
C SER A 634 39.68 19.76 -1.41
N LEU A 635 39.80 21.10 -1.33
CA LEU A 635 39.65 21.88 -0.09
C LEU A 635 38.24 22.45 0.09
N SER A 636 37.40 22.42 -0.94
CA SER A 636 36.05 22.97 -0.91
C SER A 636 35.07 21.94 -0.34
N GLN A 637 34.03 22.42 0.35
CA GLN A 637 33.02 21.53 0.89
C GLN A 637 32.00 21.16 -0.20
N PRO A 638 31.76 19.86 -0.44
CA PRO A 638 30.74 19.43 -1.40
C PRO A 638 29.32 19.69 -0.87
N ILE A 639 28.46 20.21 -1.74
CA ILE A 639 27.05 20.50 -1.45
C ILE A 639 26.17 19.85 -2.51
N LEU A 640 25.15 19.10 -2.09
CA LEU A 640 24.11 18.61 -2.98
C LEU A 640 23.14 19.76 -3.30
N VAL A 641 23.14 20.24 -4.54
CA VAL A 641 22.32 21.39 -4.98
C VAL A 641 21.01 20.95 -5.62
N PHE A 642 21.07 19.82 -6.34
CA PHE A 642 19.91 19.27 -7.01
C PHE A 642 19.84 17.76 -6.81
N THR A 643 18.65 17.23 -6.53
CA THR A 643 18.33 15.81 -6.69
C THR A 643 16.92 15.69 -7.26
N THR A 644 16.71 14.75 -8.19
CA THR A 644 15.36 14.50 -8.74
C THR A 644 14.40 13.98 -7.68
N GLN A 645 14.90 13.43 -6.56
CA GLN A 645 14.06 13.01 -5.43
C GLN A 645 13.42 14.18 -4.67
N GLU A 646 14.06 15.37 -4.67
CA GLU A 646 13.57 16.53 -3.94
C GLU A 646 12.99 17.60 -4.88
N HIS A 647 13.61 17.81 -6.03
CA HIS A 647 13.28 18.90 -6.95
C HIS A 647 12.50 18.45 -8.18
N GLY A 648 12.20 17.15 -8.29
CA GLY A 648 11.44 16.58 -9.38
C GLY A 648 12.26 16.40 -10.67
N PHE A 649 11.53 16.14 -11.74
CA PHE A 649 12.05 15.59 -13.01
C PHE A 649 11.87 16.59 -14.16
N ARG A 650 12.12 17.88 -13.90
CA ARG A 650 12.03 18.93 -14.93
C ARG A 650 13.41 19.54 -15.17
N LEU A 651 13.87 19.50 -16.42
CA LEU A 651 15.13 20.11 -16.83
C LEU A 651 15.17 21.60 -16.50
N GLN A 652 14.05 22.32 -16.65
CA GLN A 652 13.98 23.74 -16.29
C GLN A 652 14.32 24.01 -14.82
N THR A 653 13.78 23.21 -13.89
CA THR A 653 14.04 23.33 -12.45
C THR A 653 15.49 22.99 -12.10
N LEU A 654 16.10 22.02 -12.81
CA LEU A 654 17.52 21.73 -12.71
C LEU A 654 18.34 22.97 -13.10
N LEU A 655 18.06 23.54 -14.28
CA LEU A 655 18.80 24.68 -14.82
C LEU A 655 18.71 25.93 -13.94
N GLU A 656 17.53 26.23 -13.40
CA GLU A 656 17.33 27.35 -12.45
C GLU A 656 18.19 27.23 -11.19
N LYS A 657 18.51 26.01 -10.76
CA LYS A 657 19.31 25.75 -9.55
C LYS A 657 20.81 25.72 -9.81
N ILE A 658 21.22 25.40 -11.03
CA ILE A 658 22.63 25.22 -11.37
C ILE A 658 23.21 26.38 -12.19
N ASP A 659 22.38 27.36 -12.56
CA ASP A 659 22.71 28.43 -13.49
C ASP A 659 24.00 29.19 -13.14
N GLU A 660 24.18 29.47 -11.85
CA GLU A 660 25.32 30.22 -11.31
C GLU A 660 26.52 29.33 -10.94
N LEU A 661 26.43 28.01 -11.15
CA LEU A 661 27.50 27.09 -10.79
C LEU A 661 28.55 27.01 -11.91
N GLU A 662 29.83 27.05 -11.53
CA GLU A 662 30.95 26.84 -12.47
C GLU A 662 31.43 25.38 -12.48
N TYR A 663 31.40 24.70 -11.33
CA TYR A 663 31.86 23.31 -11.18
C TYR A 663 30.75 22.47 -10.58
N SER A 664 30.36 21.41 -11.29
CA SER A 664 29.37 20.49 -10.76
C SER A 664 29.67 19.04 -11.12
N ILE A 665 29.30 18.12 -10.24
CA ILE A 665 29.26 16.68 -10.51
C ILE A 665 27.80 16.32 -10.77
N LEU A 666 27.51 15.87 -11.98
CA LEU A 666 26.25 15.23 -12.32
C LEU A 666 26.39 13.72 -12.12
N VAL A 667 25.54 13.14 -11.29
CA VAL A 667 25.54 11.71 -10.98
C VAL A 667 24.17 11.14 -11.32
N ILE A 668 24.15 10.03 -12.04
CA ILE A 668 22.94 9.30 -12.42
C ILE A 668 23.01 7.90 -11.81
N LYS A 669 21.90 7.50 -11.18
CA LYS A 669 21.59 6.11 -10.90
C LYS A 669 20.48 5.67 -11.83
N THR A 670 20.75 4.68 -12.65
CA THR A 670 19.74 4.09 -13.54
C THR A 670 18.78 3.17 -12.77
N THR A 671 17.63 2.87 -13.35
CA THR A 671 16.68 1.89 -12.80
C THR A 671 17.22 0.47 -12.79
N THR A 672 18.24 0.18 -13.60
CA THR A 672 19.00 -1.08 -13.63
C THR A 672 20.12 -1.14 -12.57
N GLY A 673 20.35 -0.05 -11.85
CA GLY A 673 21.34 0.02 -10.76
C GLY A 673 22.76 0.43 -11.20
N GLU A 674 22.98 0.70 -12.48
CA GLU A 674 24.24 1.27 -13.00
C GLU A 674 24.37 2.73 -12.52
N ILE A 675 25.60 3.14 -12.21
CA ILE A 675 25.93 4.48 -11.68
C ILE A 675 27.01 5.08 -12.56
N PHE A 676 26.74 6.22 -13.17
CA PHE A 676 27.64 6.96 -14.03
C PHE A 676 27.26 8.44 -14.06
N GLY A 677 28.04 9.27 -14.72
CA GLY A 677 27.77 10.69 -14.76
C GLY A 677 28.87 11.50 -15.41
N ALA A 678 28.93 12.77 -15.03
CA ALA A 678 29.89 13.72 -15.55
C ALA A 678 30.38 14.68 -14.46
N PHE A 679 31.64 15.09 -14.56
CA PHE A 679 32.09 16.32 -13.96
C PHE A 679 31.99 17.42 -15.03
N CYS A 680 31.23 18.45 -14.73
CA CYS A 680 30.93 19.58 -15.60
C CYS A 680 31.73 20.78 -15.12
N ALA A 681 32.66 21.24 -15.94
CA ALA A 681 33.48 22.42 -15.68
C ALA A 681 33.09 23.50 -16.71
N GLY A 682 32.43 24.55 -16.23
CA GLY A 682 31.80 25.58 -17.05
C GLY A 682 30.63 26.24 -16.32
N LEU A 683 30.50 27.56 -16.47
CA LEU A 683 29.35 28.29 -15.94
C LEU A 683 28.08 27.90 -16.69
N TRP A 684 27.06 27.38 -16.01
CA TRP A 684 25.84 26.89 -16.68
C TRP A 684 25.03 28.00 -17.38
N SER A 685 25.15 29.24 -16.92
CA SER A 685 24.55 30.42 -17.57
C SER A 685 25.13 30.72 -18.96
N ASP A 686 26.30 30.18 -19.31
CA ASP A 686 26.85 30.30 -20.67
C ASP A 686 25.93 29.65 -21.72
N ARG A 687 25.02 28.75 -21.34
CA ARG A 687 24.00 28.18 -22.26
C ARG A 687 23.13 29.23 -22.94
N HIS A 688 23.00 30.43 -22.34
CA HIS A 688 22.23 31.53 -22.91
C HIS A 688 22.95 32.22 -24.07
N THR A 689 24.28 32.10 -24.13
CA THR A 689 25.12 32.84 -25.08
C THR A 689 25.86 31.93 -26.05
N LYS A 690 26.17 30.69 -25.64
CA LYS A 690 26.94 29.72 -26.42
C LYS A 690 26.10 28.47 -26.69
N THR A 691 26.24 27.90 -27.88
CA THR A 691 25.61 26.62 -28.24
C THR A 691 26.20 25.48 -27.43
N PHE A 692 27.53 25.38 -27.41
CA PHE A 692 28.27 24.51 -26.50
C PHE A 692 29.12 25.36 -25.56
N PHE A 693 29.17 24.97 -24.29
CA PHE A 693 29.93 25.65 -23.24
C PHE A 693 30.69 24.65 -22.37
N GLY A 694 31.48 25.16 -21.44
CA GLY A 694 32.41 24.39 -20.61
C GLY A 694 33.81 24.31 -21.18
N PHE A 695 34.71 23.70 -20.42
CA PHE A 695 36.14 23.63 -20.74
C PHE A 695 36.75 22.26 -20.41
N GLY A 696 38.00 22.07 -20.84
CA GLY A 696 38.71 20.79 -20.93
C GLY A 696 38.96 20.02 -19.63
N GLU A 697 38.51 20.53 -18.49
CA GLU A 697 38.48 19.78 -17.23
C GLU A 697 37.22 18.93 -17.06
N SER A 698 36.20 19.15 -17.89
CA SER A 698 35.01 18.30 -17.90
C SER A 698 35.40 16.85 -18.25
N TYR A 699 34.70 15.88 -17.67
CA TYR A 699 34.91 14.46 -17.97
C TYR A 699 33.66 13.64 -17.72
N LEU A 700 33.51 12.53 -18.44
CA LEU A 700 32.50 11.51 -18.13
C LEU A 700 33.10 10.46 -17.19
N PHE A 701 32.27 9.75 -16.46
CA PHE A 701 32.71 8.62 -15.65
C PHE A 701 31.64 7.55 -15.51
N THR A 702 32.08 6.33 -15.24
CA THR A 702 31.23 5.21 -14.77
C THR A 702 31.76 4.76 -13.42
N LEU A 703 30.87 4.43 -12.48
CA LEU A 703 31.19 3.86 -11.16
C LEU A 703 30.69 2.42 -11.04
N LEU A 704 29.52 2.12 -11.60
CA LEU A 704 28.97 0.78 -11.76
C LEU A 704 28.51 0.59 -13.22
N PRO A 705 28.88 -0.50 -13.92
CA PRO A 705 29.48 -1.72 -13.38
C PRO A 705 31.01 -1.68 -13.17
N LYS A 706 31.71 -0.72 -13.78
CA LYS A 706 33.17 -0.55 -13.62
C LYS A 706 33.51 0.92 -13.36
N GLN A 707 34.50 1.15 -12.50
CA GLN A 707 35.01 2.48 -12.18
C GLN A 707 35.98 2.95 -13.27
N ILE A 708 35.55 3.88 -14.12
CA ILE A 708 36.32 4.41 -15.26
C ILE A 708 36.10 5.92 -15.36
N LYS A 709 37.19 6.68 -15.58
CA LYS A 709 37.19 8.12 -15.86
C LYS A 709 37.51 8.36 -17.33
N PHE A 710 36.72 9.17 -18.02
CA PHE A 710 36.88 9.55 -19.42
C PHE A 710 37.18 11.05 -19.53
N PRO A 711 38.45 11.47 -19.39
CA PRO A 711 38.85 12.87 -19.51
C PRO A 711 38.70 13.38 -20.95
N TRP A 712 38.67 14.70 -21.11
CA TRP A 712 38.77 15.31 -22.44
C TRP A 712 40.06 14.87 -23.16
N VAL A 713 39.93 14.45 -24.41
CA VAL A 713 41.07 13.93 -25.19
C VAL A 713 42.02 15.00 -25.75
N GLY A 714 41.72 16.29 -25.52
CA GLY A 714 42.53 17.41 -25.99
C GLY A 714 42.33 17.71 -27.48
N GLN A 715 43.01 18.76 -27.95
CA GLN A 715 43.14 19.03 -29.38
C GLN A 715 44.28 18.17 -29.95
N GLN A 716 43.98 17.24 -30.86
CA GLN A 716 45.04 16.55 -31.60
C GLN A 716 45.64 17.52 -32.63
N GLN A 717 46.91 17.89 -32.47
CA GLN A 717 47.64 18.65 -33.48
C GLN A 717 47.96 17.76 -34.68
N GLU A 718 47.61 18.26 -35.86
CA GLU A 718 47.79 17.62 -37.16
C GLU A 718 49.24 17.19 -37.39
N ASN A 719 49.48 15.88 -37.48
CA ASN A 719 50.55 15.35 -38.32
C ASN A 719 49.92 14.32 -39.27
N ASP A 720 50.11 14.59 -40.56
CA ASP A 720 49.82 13.77 -41.73
C ASP A 720 48.37 13.62 -42.24
N ASN A 721 48.13 14.37 -43.32
CA ASN A 721 47.24 14.11 -44.46
C ASN A 721 46.55 12.74 -44.51
N ARG A 722 45.41 12.58 -43.80
CA ARG A 722 44.24 11.75 -44.18
C ARG A 722 43.09 12.02 -43.21
N GLN A 723 42.01 12.62 -43.73
CA GLN A 723 40.68 12.79 -43.11
C GLN A 723 40.65 13.35 -41.68
N SER A 724 40.51 14.69 -41.64
CA SER A 724 40.05 15.51 -40.51
C SER A 724 39.12 14.77 -39.52
N LYS A 725 39.65 14.43 -38.34
CA LYS A 725 38.85 14.06 -37.17
C LYS A 725 38.96 15.21 -36.17
N VAL A 726 38.06 16.19 -36.31
CA VAL A 726 38.06 17.41 -35.48
C VAL A 726 37.72 17.03 -34.04
N THR A 727 38.68 17.07 -33.13
CA THR A 727 38.40 17.05 -31.68
C THR A 727 37.74 18.38 -31.32
N ARG A 728 36.40 18.36 -31.14
CA ARG A 728 35.61 19.57 -30.89
C ARG A 728 35.40 19.79 -29.39
N GLU A 729 35.49 21.04 -28.96
CA GLU A 729 35.19 21.55 -27.62
C GLU A 729 33.66 21.54 -27.35
N LEU A 730 33.02 20.39 -27.57
CA LEU A 730 31.58 20.17 -27.41
C LEU A 730 31.31 19.54 -26.04
N PHE A 731 31.66 20.26 -24.96
CA PHE A 731 31.57 19.73 -23.60
C PHE A 731 30.14 19.64 -23.10
N LEU A 732 29.42 20.76 -23.08
CA LEU A 732 28.06 20.85 -22.52
C LEU A 732 27.16 21.55 -23.54
N PHE A 733 25.97 21.00 -23.79
CA PHE A 733 24.91 21.63 -24.59
C PHE A 733 23.59 21.46 -23.86
N VAL A 734 22.79 22.52 -23.81
CA VAL A 734 21.48 22.50 -23.17
C VAL A 734 20.49 23.26 -24.02
N ASN A 735 19.32 22.67 -24.26
CA ASN A 735 18.15 23.38 -24.78
C ASN A 735 16.90 23.00 -23.97
N ASN A 736 15.72 23.44 -24.41
CA ASN A 736 14.46 23.15 -23.72
C ASN A 736 14.05 21.67 -23.76
N GLU A 737 14.70 20.86 -24.61
CA GLU A 737 14.34 19.47 -24.87
C GLU A 737 15.34 18.47 -24.29
N LYS A 738 16.61 18.85 -24.12
CA LYS A 738 17.68 17.95 -23.69
C LYS A 738 18.89 18.66 -23.09
N LEU A 739 19.59 17.93 -22.23
CA LEU A 739 20.91 18.20 -21.69
C LEU A 739 21.91 17.20 -22.30
N VAL A 740 23.00 17.68 -22.88
CA VAL A 740 24.03 16.87 -23.53
C VAL A 740 25.39 17.18 -22.92
N ILE A 741 26.16 16.12 -22.62
CA ILE A 741 27.52 16.18 -22.12
C ILE A 741 28.41 15.32 -23.03
N GLY A 742 29.32 15.97 -23.74
CA GLY A 742 30.23 15.39 -24.72
C GLY A 742 29.56 15.15 -26.06
N GLY A 743 29.95 15.93 -27.08
CA GLY A 743 29.44 15.84 -28.44
C GLY A 743 30.44 15.27 -29.45
N GLY A 744 30.16 15.53 -30.73
CA GLY A 744 30.93 15.04 -31.88
C GLY A 744 29.99 14.39 -32.90
N ASN A 745 30.18 13.09 -33.14
CA ASN A 745 29.28 12.28 -33.97
C ASN A 745 28.06 11.75 -33.20
N ALA A 746 28.19 11.54 -31.90
CA ALA A 746 27.11 11.15 -31.01
C ALA A 746 27.32 11.81 -29.63
N ASP A 747 26.30 11.69 -28.78
CA ASP A 747 26.30 12.30 -27.46
C ASP A 747 26.83 11.28 -26.44
N GLY A 748 27.85 11.67 -25.68
CA GLY A 748 28.47 10.84 -24.64
C GLY A 748 27.47 10.52 -23.54
N LEU A 749 26.78 11.57 -23.09
CA LEU A 749 25.63 11.49 -22.21
C LEU A 749 24.59 12.50 -22.67
N CYS A 750 23.37 12.06 -22.95
CA CYS A 750 22.25 12.95 -23.28
C CYS A 750 21.06 12.56 -22.43
N ILE A 751 20.40 13.55 -21.86
CA ILE A 751 19.26 13.42 -20.95
C ILE A 751 18.14 14.27 -21.53
N ASP A 752 16.92 13.76 -21.51
CA ASP A 752 15.75 14.47 -22.00
C ASP A 752 15.26 15.57 -21.03
N SER A 753 14.29 16.37 -21.47
CA SER A 753 13.71 17.45 -20.66
C SER A 753 12.94 16.95 -19.45
N SER A 754 12.53 15.68 -19.47
CA SER A 754 11.85 15.01 -18.36
C SER A 754 12.82 14.46 -17.32
N LEU A 755 14.14 14.53 -17.51
CA LEU A 755 15.15 13.94 -16.62
C LEU A 755 14.87 12.46 -16.25
N CYS A 756 14.02 11.76 -17.02
CA CYS A 756 13.60 10.38 -16.75
C CYS A 756 14.30 9.42 -17.70
N GLU A 757 14.64 9.87 -18.90
CA GLU A 757 15.29 9.05 -19.92
C GLU A 757 16.55 9.71 -20.45
N GLY A 758 17.49 8.87 -20.84
CA GLY A 758 18.71 9.32 -21.45
C GLY A 758 19.28 8.31 -22.43
N ARG A 759 20.26 8.78 -23.19
CA ARG A 759 21.03 8.01 -24.14
C ARG A 759 22.51 8.22 -23.88
N THR A 760 23.30 7.18 -24.11
CA THR A 760 24.76 7.26 -24.06
C THR A 760 25.34 6.55 -25.27
N ALA A 761 26.34 7.17 -25.87
CA ALA A 761 27.06 6.65 -27.01
C ALA A 761 28.55 7.01 -26.88
N HIS A 762 29.33 6.52 -27.82
CA HIS A 762 30.70 6.99 -28.00
C HIS A 762 30.73 8.43 -28.52
N CYS A 763 31.34 9.36 -27.79
CA CYS A 763 31.54 10.73 -28.26
C CYS A 763 33.01 11.05 -28.53
N GLU A 764 33.26 12.00 -29.43
CA GLU A 764 34.63 12.36 -29.82
C GLU A 764 35.30 13.27 -28.79
N THR A 765 34.52 14.03 -28.01
CA THR A 765 35.03 14.93 -26.97
C THR A 765 35.74 14.17 -25.84
N PHE A 766 35.21 13.03 -25.40
CA PHE A 766 35.79 12.24 -24.30
C PHE A 766 36.33 10.87 -24.74
N ASN A 767 36.11 10.49 -26.01
CA ASN A 767 36.46 9.16 -26.55
C ASN A 767 35.99 8.03 -25.62
N ASN A 768 34.79 8.20 -25.03
CA ASN A 768 34.22 7.27 -24.05
C ASN A 768 33.58 6.07 -24.75
N GLU A 769 33.47 4.96 -24.04
CA GLU A 769 32.51 3.91 -24.38
C GLU A 769 31.12 4.29 -23.84
N PRO A 770 30.01 3.70 -24.34
CA PRO A 770 28.70 3.88 -23.72
C PRO A 770 28.76 3.66 -22.20
N LEU A 771 28.22 4.61 -21.43
CA LEU A 771 28.39 4.64 -19.97
C LEU A 771 27.64 3.52 -19.24
N CYS A 772 26.67 2.90 -19.91
CA CYS A 772 25.91 1.74 -19.45
C CYS A 772 25.76 0.69 -20.56
N SER A 773 25.33 -0.50 -20.16
CA SER A 773 25.18 -1.67 -21.03
C SER A 773 24.24 -1.47 -22.23
N SER A 774 23.23 -0.61 -22.09
CA SER A 774 22.29 -0.22 -23.15
C SER A 774 22.57 1.21 -23.62
N SER A 775 22.41 1.49 -24.91
CA SER A 775 22.52 2.86 -25.44
C SER A 775 21.41 3.81 -24.95
N TYR A 776 20.32 3.24 -24.43
CA TYR A 776 19.22 3.96 -23.78
C TYR A 776 19.08 3.51 -22.34
N PHE A 777 18.87 4.45 -21.43
CA PHE A 777 18.69 4.18 -20.01
C PHE A 777 17.56 5.01 -19.40
N SER A 778 16.91 4.46 -18.38
CA SER A 778 15.96 5.21 -17.55
C SER A 778 16.66 5.64 -16.25
N ILE A 779 16.49 6.90 -15.90
CA ILE A 779 17.04 7.54 -14.71
C ILE A 779 16.13 7.21 -13.52
N SER A 780 16.67 6.62 -12.47
CA SER A 780 15.98 6.46 -11.19
C SER A 780 16.17 7.69 -10.31
N VAL A 781 17.39 8.19 -10.24
CA VAL A 781 17.77 9.39 -9.49
C VAL A 781 18.89 10.10 -10.26
N LEU A 782 18.80 11.43 -10.34
CA LEU A 782 19.89 12.28 -10.82
C LEU A 782 20.20 13.32 -9.74
N GLU A 783 21.48 13.46 -9.42
CA GLU A 783 22.00 14.38 -8.41
C GLU A 783 23.03 15.33 -9.02
N ILE A 784 23.01 16.60 -8.62
CA ILE A 784 24.04 17.59 -8.91
C ILE A 784 24.70 18.04 -7.62
N ILE A 785 26.01 17.81 -7.52
CA ILE A 785 26.84 18.22 -6.39
C ILE A 785 27.74 19.37 -6.86
N THR A 786 27.83 20.43 -6.06
CA THR A 786 28.74 21.58 -6.29
C THR A 786 29.74 21.70 -5.15
N PHE A 787 30.59 22.71 -5.22
CA PHE A 787 31.62 23.03 -4.23
C PHE A 787 31.38 24.41 -3.66
N ASP A 788 31.33 24.52 -2.33
CA ASP A 788 31.21 25.80 -1.64
C ASP A 788 32.56 26.52 -1.60
N PHE A 789 32.62 27.69 -2.23
CA PHE A 789 33.81 28.55 -2.23
C PHE A 789 33.75 29.62 -1.12
N SER A 790 32.68 29.69 -0.31
CA SER A 790 32.49 30.69 0.75
C SER A 790 33.36 30.47 2.01
N SER A 791 34.42 29.67 1.89
CA SER A 791 35.36 29.31 2.95
C SER A 791 36.82 29.63 2.65
N SER A 792 37.11 30.48 1.65
CA SER A 792 38.42 31.12 1.49
C SER A 792 38.52 32.44 2.24
#